data_AF-A0A4P6JXI3-F1
#
_entry.id   AF-A0A4P6JXI3-F1
#
_cell.length_a   1.000
_cell.length_b   1.000
_cell.length_c   1.000
_cell.angle_alpha   90.00
_cell.angle_beta   90.00
_cell.angle_gamma   90.00
#
_symmetry.space_group_name_H-M   'P 1'
#
loop_
_entity.id
_entity.type
_entity.pdbx_description
1 polymer ?
#
loop_
_entity_poly.entity_id
_entity_poly.type
_entity_poly.pdbx_seq_one_letter_code
_entity_poly.pdbx_strand_id
1 'polypeptide(L)'
;MQHYRDEQSQAYDYRGKRGVVLLRVSTEEQERKYGFPSQLRSIREKLIEPRGIRILDEEKYIKRDTYTGMEFREREILTEILEMAKRREFDVLVMDVLDRLGRIGLPREIYRAELLMNGVRILTTKPEEHADDNSSLGEMIRLLHGFKAEQERNDIIRRTQNGKRERVEQDHKLLGTHPAKFGWKFADEGKGSYIRNHDPLKIGETTLLDENGEPWTEVKVRRHMFYLADHGWTIRRISAYLTEQHIPAKLNARWDAHLVRSFLAKREHYLASNQPILAYGYLPILDEKNELYTEQRVARLICEMDEKGISERKIGAYLTEKHIPTGRESFWHPSTVMKMLADEYVIGKAAVYRTRIVRDERGRPVEKKREKGDWIYLPDGVVPPLLVTEDGKPDIEQFERVQKRLKTNKERSSRNHKNPTEYLLRGGIAKCGHCGSSMSTTVSGGSKGCKDSYKPSYRCSAGNLKPSRCSSGQGATIMRHILDPMVWSVAVEIILDPSAVDCAVEARRTADPNAERRQYITSELAKIKARQKRLRDRLEDEDLDDDTYTDIKARLKELADRKRGYEDELNAETNIHEEWKREQEKLRNFHRRCREMREQLNDPEYETDYAFKREAIEFFGITAIVWKTDHNPRIEIMCNPPSIVSNPT
;
A
#
# COMPACT_ATOMS: atom_id res chain seq x y z
N MET A 1 -39.30 27.11 45.89
CA MET A 1 -39.99 26.42 44.78
C MET A 1 -41.20 27.19 44.23
N GLN A 2 -41.90 28.02 45.02
CA GLN A 2 -43.00 28.87 44.52
C GLN A 2 -42.53 29.92 43.50
N HIS A 3 -41.42 30.62 43.77
CA HIS A 3 -40.82 31.60 42.84
C HIS A 3 -40.34 31.02 41.49
N TYR A 4 -40.24 29.69 41.36
CA TYR A 4 -39.82 29.02 40.12
C TYR A 4 -41.01 28.66 39.21
N ARG A 5 -42.24 28.67 39.74
CA ARG A 5 -43.47 28.39 38.97
C ARG A 5 -44.10 29.65 38.38
N ASP A 6 -43.89 30.81 39.00
CA ASP A 6 -44.51 32.07 38.56
C ASP A 6 -43.85 32.68 37.31
N GLU A 7 -42.62 32.28 36.95
CA GLU A 7 -41.92 32.75 35.73
C GLU A 7 -42.29 32.00 34.44
N GLN A 8 -43.07 30.91 34.50
CA GLN A 8 -43.39 30.11 33.31
C GLN A 8 -44.52 30.69 32.43
N SER A 9 -45.14 31.81 32.83
CA SER A 9 -46.29 32.40 32.10
C SER A 9 -46.06 33.85 31.62
N GLN A 10 -44.89 34.45 31.83
CA GLN A 10 -44.57 35.78 31.28
C GLN A 10 -43.52 35.65 30.17
N ALA A 11 -43.82 36.23 29.01
CA ALA A 11 -42.85 36.35 27.92
C ALA A 11 -41.60 37.07 28.43
N TYR A 12 -40.45 36.39 28.41
CA TYR A 12 -39.19 36.94 28.87
C TYR A 12 -38.88 38.25 28.12
N ASP A 13 -38.66 39.35 28.84
CA ASP A 13 -38.36 40.64 28.22
C ASP A 13 -36.87 40.72 27.83
N TYR A 14 -36.64 40.65 26.53
CA TYR A 14 -35.32 40.74 25.92
C TYR A 14 -34.83 42.18 25.73
N ARG A 15 -35.69 43.19 26.00
CA ARG A 15 -35.35 44.60 25.79
C ARG A 15 -34.18 45.03 26.67
N GLY A 16 -33.14 45.58 26.04
CA GLY A 16 -31.94 46.08 26.71
C GLY A 16 -30.95 45.00 27.17
N LYS A 17 -31.24 43.72 26.96
CA LYS A 17 -30.34 42.61 27.30
C LYS A 17 -29.09 42.60 26.41
N ARG A 18 -27.96 42.18 26.97
CA ARG A 18 -26.67 42.12 26.26
C ARG A 18 -26.59 40.83 25.44
N GLY A 19 -26.40 40.94 24.13
CA GLY A 19 -26.37 39.81 23.20
C GLY A 19 -24.96 39.45 22.73
N VAL A 20 -24.67 38.14 22.68
CA VAL A 20 -23.55 37.56 21.90
C VAL A 20 -24.14 36.89 20.67
N VAL A 21 -23.55 37.08 19.49
CA VAL A 21 -23.97 36.40 18.25
C VAL A 21 -22.97 35.31 17.90
N LEU A 22 -23.46 34.07 17.71
CA LEU A 22 -22.66 32.96 17.19
C LEU A 22 -23.02 32.71 15.73
N LEU A 23 -22.06 32.98 14.83
CA LEU A 23 -22.15 32.68 13.41
C LEU A 23 -21.28 31.46 13.08
N ARG A 24 -21.79 30.55 12.25
CA ARG A 24 -21.03 29.33 11.90
C ARG A 24 -21.27 28.89 10.46
N VAL A 25 -20.19 28.47 9.81
CA VAL A 25 -20.22 27.81 8.49
C VAL A 25 -19.55 26.45 8.57
N SER A 26 -20.00 25.50 7.75
CA SER A 26 -19.44 24.14 7.75
C SER A 26 -18.21 24.03 6.87
N THR A 27 -17.98 24.96 5.93
CA THR A 27 -16.80 24.99 5.05
C THR A 27 -16.46 26.43 4.67
N GLU A 28 -15.19 26.72 4.38
CA GLU A 28 -14.76 28.03 3.85
C GLU A 28 -15.43 28.39 2.51
N GLU A 29 -15.81 27.39 1.71
CA GLU A 29 -16.58 27.62 0.47
C GLU A 29 -18.01 28.11 0.75
N GLN A 30 -18.63 27.70 1.86
CA GLN A 30 -19.92 28.24 2.30
C GLN A 30 -19.79 29.67 2.84
N GLU A 31 -18.64 30.03 3.39
CA GLU A 31 -18.32 31.40 3.80
C GLU A 31 -18.44 32.38 2.63
N ARG A 32 -17.90 32.00 1.47
CA ARG A 32 -17.86 32.86 0.27
C ARG A 32 -19.19 33.00 -0.45
N LYS A 33 -20.09 32.01 -0.37
CA LYS A 33 -21.40 32.05 -1.06
C LYS A 33 -22.56 32.61 -0.21
N TYR A 34 -22.59 32.35 1.10
CA TYR A 34 -23.68 32.79 2.01
C TYR A 34 -23.20 33.05 3.46
N GLY A 35 -21.92 33.36 3.66
CA GLY A 35 -21.16 32.98 4.86
C GLY A 35 -21.56 33.53 6.21
N PHE A 36 -21.43 34.83 6.41
CA PHE A 36 -21.62 35.47 7.70
C PHE A 36 -22.50 36.72 7.64
N PRO A 37 -22.38 37.59 6.61
CA PRO A 37 -23.24 38.77 6.49
C PRO A 37 -24.73 38.44 6.34
N SER A 38 -25.08 37.37 5.61
CA SER A 38 -26.48 36.96 5.43
C SER A 38 -27.08 36.37 6.71
N GLN A 39 -26.31 35.55 7.44
CA GLN A 39 -26.73 35.03 8.75
C GLN A 39 -26.91 36.18 9.76
N LEU A 40 -25.93 37.08 9.83
CA LEU A 40 -25.98 38.24 10.72
C LEU A 40 -27.17 39.15 10.41
N ARG A 41 -27.46 39.39 9.12
CA ARG A 41 -28.65 40.14 8.68
C ARG A 41 -29.94 39.47 9.15
N SER A 42 -30.09 38.17 8.90
CA SER A 42 -31.29 37.43 9.33
C SER A 42 -31.43 37.43 10.87
N ILE A 43 -30.33 37.36 11.62
CA ILE A 43 -30.37 37.42 13.08
C ILE A 43 -30.75 38.82 13.56
N ARG A 44 -30.22 39.88 12.92
CA ARG A 44 -30.57 41.26 13.25
C ARG A 44 -32.05 41.55 13.06
N GLU A 45 -32.54 41.29 11.85
CA GLU A 45 -33.92 41.59 11.44
C GLU A 45 -34.95 40.76 12.21
N LYS A 46 -34.67 39.47 12.47
CA LYS A 46 -35.66 38.57 13.10
C LYS A 46 -35.60 38.52 14.62
N LEU A 47 -34.43 38.75 15.21
CA LEU A 47 -34.19 38.51 16.64
C LEU A 47 -33.77 39.78 17.38
N ILE A 48 -32.73 40.47 16.92
CA ILE A 48 -32.11 41.57 17.69
C ILE A 48 -32.98 42.83 17.69
N GLU A 49 -33.35 43.33 16.51
CA GLU A 49 -34.10 44.59 16.36
C GLU A 49 -35.52 44.50 16.95
N PRO A 50 -36.32 43.45 16.66
CA PRO A 50 -37.69 43.37 17.17
C PRO A 50 -37.76 43.19 18.70
N ARG A 51 -36.68 42.70 19.32
CA ARG A 51 -36.63 42.39 20.75
C ARG A 51 -35.76 43.38 21.54
N GLY A 52 -35.16 44.36 20.88
CA GLY A 52 -34.34 45.40 21.52
C GLY A 52 -33.08 44.89 22.23
N ILE A 53 -32.48 43.81 21.73
CA ILE A 53 -31.24 43.23 22.29
C ILE A 53 -30.05 44.14 21.93
N ARG A 54 -29.18 44.45 22.89
CA ARG A 54 -28.00 45.30 22.69
C ARG A 54 -26.76 44.45 22.45
N ILE A 55 -26.11 44.64 21.30
CA ILE A 55 -24.74 44.15 21.08
C ILE A 55 -23.81 45.29 21.46
N LEU A 56 -22.98 45.08 22.49
CA LEU A 56 -22.14 46.14 23.06
C LEU A 56 -21.00 46.51 22.11
N ASP A 57 -20.18 45.52 21.76
CA ASP A 57 -19.01 45.66 20.89
C ASP A 57 -19.09 44.56 19.83
N GLU A 58 -19.23 44.95 18.56
CA GLU A 58 -19.42 44.00 17.47
C GLU A 58 -18.19 43.11 17.25
N GLU A 59 -16.97 43.59 17.52
CA GLU A 59 -15.75 42.78 17.36
C GLU A 59 -15.64 41.73 18.46
N LYS A 60 -15.99 42.10 19.69
CA LYS A 60 -15.90 41.20 20.84
C LYS A 60 -17.08 40.22 20.93
N TYR A 61 -18.30 40.65 20.61
CA TYR A 61 -19.53 39.90 20.86
C TYR A 61 -20.11 39.18 19.63
N ILE A 62 -19.50 39.33 18.44
CA ILE A 62 -19.82 38.52 17.26
C ILE A 62 -18.74 37.44 17.08
N LYS A 63 -19.08 36.21 17.44
CA LYS A 63 -18.20 35.04 17.36
C LYS A 63 -18.41 34.29 16.05
N ARG A 64 -17.33 34.08 15.31
CA ARG A 64 -17.33 33.39 14.00
C ARG A 64 -16.62 32.05 14.12
N ASP A 65 -17.28 30.99 13.72
CA ASP A 65 -16.74 29.63 13.82
C ASP A 65 -16.80 28.89 12.48
N THR A 66 -15.64 28.45 12.01
CA THR A 66 -15.49 27.60 10.82
C THR A 66 -15.07 26.21 11.27
N TYR A 67 -16.06 25.32 11.41
CA TYR A 67 -15.84 23.98 11.95
C TYR A 67 -16.64 22.90 11.23
N THR A 68 -15.98 21.80 10.86
CA THR A 68 -16.58 20.65 10.15
C THR A 68 -16.87 19.45 11.06
N GLY A 69 -16.34 19.45 12.29
CA GLY A 69 -16.31 18.29 13.17
C GLY A 69 -17.59 18.01 13.97
N MET A 70 -17.62 16.84 14.61
CA MET A 70 -18.72 16.39 15.48
C MET A 70 -18.46 16.65 16.96
N GLU A 71 -17.24 17.05 17.34
CA GLU A 71 -16.81 17.09 18.72
C GLU A 71 -17.09 18.46 19.36
N PHE A 72 -17.89 18.44 20.42
CA PHE A 72 -18.30 19.63 21.15
C PHE A 72 -17.15 20.23 21.97
N ARG A 73 -16.23 19.38 22.45
CA ARG A 73 -15.18 19.70 23.43
C ARG A 73 -13.93 20.38 22.87
N GLU A 74 -13.70 20.31 21.57
CA GLU A 74 -12.50 20.88 20.93
C GLU A 74 -12.73 22.29 20.36
N ARG A 75 -13.93 22.88 20.57
CA ARG A 75 -14.27 24.20 20.03
C ARG A 75 -13.86 25.29 21.02
N GLU A 76 -12.73 25.92 20.74
CA GLU A 76 -12.19 27.05 21.52
C GLU A 76 -13.23 28.17 21.69
N ILE A 77 -14.03 28.46 20.66
CA ILE A 77 -15.03 29.55 20.69
C ILE A 77 -16.20 29.27 21.64
N LEU A 78 -16.60 28.00 21.79
CA LEU A 78 -17.65 27.63 22.75
C LEU A 78 -17.13 27.71 24.18
N THR A 79 -15.85 27.38 24.37
CA THR A 79 -15.17 27.56 25.66
C THR A 79 -15.10 29.04 26.02
N GLU A 80 -14.74 29.90 25.05
CA GLU A 80 -14.72 31.36 25.23
C GLU A 80 -16.11 31.91 25.61
N ILE A 81 -17.18 31.49 24.91
CA ILE A 81 -18.55 31.92 25.21
C ILE A 81 -18.97 31.48 26.63
N LEU A 82 -18.61 30.27 27.05
CA LEU A 82 -18.84 29.80 28.42
C LEU A 82 -18.10 30.63 29.47
N GLU A 83 -16.85 31.02 29.21
CA GLU A 83 -16.09 31.89 30.12
C GLU A 83 -16.70 33.28 30.20
N MET A 84 -17.12 33.85 29.07
CA MET A 84 -17.87 35.12 29.03
C MET A 84 -19.17 35.03 29.84
N ALA A 85 -19.87 33.89 29.78
CA ALA A 85 -21.09 33.64 30.55
C ALA A 85 -20.79 33.54 32.06
N LYS A 86 -19.73 32.83 32.45
CA LYS A 86 -19.27 32.75 33.86
C LYS A 86 -18.90 34.12 34.42
N ARG A 87 -18.31 34.99 33.60
CA ARG A 87 -18.01 36.40 33.93
C ARG A 87 -19.23 37.33 33.85
N ARG A 88 -20.41 36.81 33.49
CA ARG A 88 -21.67 37.56 33.32
C ARG A 88 -21.55 38.75 32.37
N GLU A 89 -20.78 38.60 31.30
CA GLU A 89 -20.54 39.64 30.29
C GLU A 89 -21.75 39.86 29.36
N PHE A 90 -22.62 38.87 29.22
CA PHE A 90 -23.80 38.92 28.38
C PHE A 90 -24.97 38.13 28.97
N ASP A 91 -26.17 38.34 28.44
CA ASP A 91 -27.41 37.76 28.97
C ASP A 91 -28.10 36.81 27.95
N VAL A 92 -27.83 36.98 26.65
CA VAL A 92 -28.47 36.21 25.58
C VAL A 92 -27.45 35.78 24.52
N LEU A 93 -27.38 34.48 24.23
CA LEU A 93 -26.66 33.94 23.08
C LEU A 93 -27.62 33.82 21.90
N VAL A 94 -27.32 34.49 20.79
CA VAL A 94 -28.16 34.55 19.60
C VAL A 94 -27.48 33.81 18.45
N MET A 95 -28.23 32.97 17.74
CA MET A 95 -27.72 32.23 16.58
C MET A 95 -28.83 31.98 15.57
N ASP A 96 -28.46 31.50 14.38
CA ASP A 96 -29.45 31.18 13.34
C ASP A 96 -30.24 29.89 13.68
N VAL A 97 -29.55 28.78 13.90
CA VAL A 97 -30.14 27.46 14.21
C VAL A 97 -29.37 26.77 15.33
N LEU A 98 -30.02 25.90 16.12
CA LEU A 98 -29.36 25.21 17.26
C LEU A 98 -28.21 24.29 16.83
N ASP A 99 -28.21 23.83 15.58
CA ASP A 99 -27.13 23.05 14.98
C ASP A 99 -25.80 23.81 14.91
N ARG A 100 -25.77 25.11 15.23
CA ARG A 100 -24.51 25.86 15.36
C ARG A 100 -23.73 25.50 16.64
N LEU A 101 -24.36 24.91 17.64
CA LEU A 101 -23.70 24.42 18.86
C LEU A 101 -23.07 23.02 18.66
N GLY A 102 -23.66 22.17 17.83
CA GLY A 102 -23.12 20.85 17.51
C GLY A 102 -24.21 19.85 17.11
N ARG A 103 -23.80 18.74 16.47
CA ARG A 103 -24.70 17.69 15.93
C ARG A 103 -25.04 16.57 16.91
N ILE A 104 -24.46 16.57 18.11
CA ILE A 104 -24.71 15.54 19.14
C ILE A 104 -25.69 16.10 20.17
N GLY A 105 -26.82 15.40 20.40
CA GLY A 105 -27.89 15.85 21.28
C GLY A 105 -27.46 16.13 22.72
N LEU A 106 -26.92 15.12 23.42
CA LEU A 106 -26.62 15.24 24.86
C LEU A 106 -25.59 16.34 25.22
N PRO A 107 -24.43 16.49 24.53
CA PRO A 107 -23.48 17.56 24.82
C PRO A 107 -24.06 18.97 24.59
N ARG A 108 -24.92 19.13 23.58
CA ARG A 108 -25.61 20.40 23.31
C ARG A 108 -26.54 20.79 24.46
N GLU A 109 -27.25 19.81 25.02
CA GLU A 109 -28.13 20.02 26.18
C GLU A 109 -27.34 20.38 27.44
N ILE A 110 -26.22 19.70 27.69
CA ILE A 110 -25.32 20.01 28.82
C ILE A 110 -24.80 21.45 28.71
N TYR A 111 -24.32 21.85 27.53
CA TYR A 111 -23.83 23.22 27.32
C TYR A 111 -24.92 24.27 27.49
N ARG A 112 -26.14 23.99 27.01
CA ARG A 112 -27.29 24.88 27.27
C ARG A 112 -27.56 24.99 28.77
N ALA A 113 -27.58 23.87 29.49
CA ALA A 113 -27.80 23.87 30.93
C ALA A 113 -26.73 24.70 31.66
N GLU A 114 -25.47 24.59 31.27
CA GLU A 114 -24.38 25.40 31.83
C GLU A 114 -24.57 26.90 31.54
N LEU A 115 -24.93 27.29 30.32
CA LEU A 115 -25.26 28.68 30.00
C LEU A 115 -26.43 29.20 30.85
N LEU A 116 -27.49 28.40 30.99
CA LEU A 116 -28.66 28.76 31.79
C LEU A 116 -28.32 28.88 33.28
N MET A 117 -27.47 28.00 33.82
CA MET A 117 -26.97 28.10 35.20
C MET A 117 -26.16 29.38 35.44
N ASN A 118 -25.53 29.92 34.39
CA ASN A 118 -24.86 31.21 34.42
C ASN A 118 -25.79 32.41 34.08
N GLY A 119 -27.10 32.16 33.94
CA GLY A 119 -28.11 33.19 33.66
C GLY A 119 -28.22 33.61 32.19
N VAL A 120 -27.63 32.84 31.27
CA VAL A 120 -27.63 33.12 29.83
C VAL A 120 -28.69 32.30 29.11
N ARG A 121 -29.52 32.96 28.29
CA ARG A 121 -30.55 32.32 27.45
C ARG A 121 -30.07 32.14 26.00
N ILE A 122 -30.66 31.20 25.26
CA ILE A 122 -30.29 30.93 23.86
C ILE A 122 -31.49 31.20 22.94
N LEU A 123 -31.27 32.07 21.95
CA LEU A 123 -32.29 32.49 20.99
C LEU A 123 -31.88 32.12 19.56
N THR A 124 -32.79 31.49 18.82
CA THR A 124 -32.62 31.01 17.43
C THR A 124 -33.60 31.64 16.46
N THR A 125 -33.32 31.68 15.15
CA THR A 125 -34.27 32.27 14.16
C THR A 125 -35.47 31.37 13.91
N LYS A 126 -35.40 30.09 14.28
CA LYS A 126 -36.49 29.13 14.24
C LYS A 126 -37.24 29.07 15.58
N PRO A 127 -38.54 29.42 15.62
CA PRO A 127 -39.31 29.46 16.86
C PRO A 127 -39.45 28.13 17.59
N GLU A 128 -39.49 27.04 16.83
CA GLU A 128 -39.60 25.65 17.32
C GLU A 128 -38.32 25.18 18.04
N GLU A 129 -37.20 25.84 17.76
CA GLU A 129 -35.88 25.59 18.33
C GLU A 129 -35.56 26.61 19.44
N HIS A 130 -36.47 27.53 19.78
CA HIS A 130 -36.28 28.47 20.88
C HIS A 130 -36.03 27.70 22.17
N ALA A 131 -34.86 27.93 22.76
CA ALA A 131 -34.40 27.19 23.92
C ALA A 131 -34.98 27.72 25.24
N ASP A 132 -35.82 28.76 25.18
CA ASP A 132 -36.48 29.38 26.32
C ASP A 132 -37.78 28.67 26.73
N ASP A 133 -38.25 27.72 25.93
CA ASP A 133 -39.28 26.78 26.35
C ASP A 133 -38.64 25.71 27.28
N ASN A 134 -38.65 26.05 28.57
CA ASN A 134 -38.29 25.17 29.68
C ASN A 134 -39.43 24.21 30.07
N SER A 135 -40.48 24.08 29.26
CA SER A 135 -41.47 23.03 29.46
C SER A 135 -40.80 21.66 29.27
N SER A 136 -41.26 20.68 30.05
CA SER A 136 -40.89 19.28 29.89
C SER A 136 -41.18 18.76 28.48
N LEU A 137 -42.16 19.35 27.77
CA LEU A 137 -42.48 19.04 26.38
C LEU A 137 -41.41 19.57 25.40
N GLY A 138 -40.94 20.81 25.57
CA GLY A 138 -39.86 21.39 24.76
C GLY A 138 -38.54 20.64 24.91
N GLU A 139 -38.21 20.20 26.12
CA GLU A 139 -37.04 19.35 26.39
C GLU A 139 -37.15 17.98 25.69
N MET A 140 -38.33 17.36 25.76
CA MET A 140 -38.61 16.08 25.11
C MET A 140 -38.56 16.19 23.58
N ILE A 141 -39.13 17.25 22.99
CA ILE A 141 -39.08 17.53 21.54
C ILE A 141 -37.64 17.68 21.06
N ARG A 142 -36.78 18.36 21.82
CA ARG A 142 -35.37 18.56 21.46
C ARG A 142 -34.54 17.28 21.52
N LEU A 143 -34.76 16.45 22.54
CA LEU A 143 -34.15 15.11 22.64
C LEU A 143 -34.62 14.20 21.49
N LEU A 144 -35.92 14.24 21.17
CA LEU A 144 -36.50 13.49 20.05
C LEU A 144 -35.93 13.94 18.70
N HIS A 145 -35.77 15.23 18.45
CA HIS A 145 -35.17 15.73 17.21
C HIS A 145 -33.69 15.34 17.07
N GLY A 146 -32.91 15.40 18.16
CA GLY A 146 -31.52 14.93 18.16
C GLY A 146 -31.42 13.43 17.87
N PHE A 147 -32.27 12.63 18.51
CA PHE A 147 -32.35 11.19 18.28
C PHE A 147 -32.80 10.86 16.85
N LYS A 148 -33.78 11.60 16.32
CA LYS A 148 -34.28 11.43 14.95
C LYS A 148 -33.21 11.73 13.90
N ALA A 149 -32.39 12.77 14.09
CA ALA A 149 -31.27 13.08 13.20
C ALA A 149 -30.19 11.99 13.23
N GLU A 150 -29.91 11.42 14.40
CA GLU A 150 -28.99 10.29 14.54
C GLU A 150 -29.54 9.01 13.89
N GLN A 151 -30.84 8.73 14.08
CA GLN A 151 -31.53 7.63 13.41
C GLN A 151 -31.49 7.79 11.89
N GLU A 152 -31.81 8.97 11.36
CA GLU A 152 -31.79 9.23 9.92
C GLU A 152 -30.40 9.01 9.31
N ARG A 153 -29.34 9.43 10.02
CA ARG A 153 -27.96 9.14 9.61
C ARG A 153 -27.67 7.64 9.62
N ASN A 154 -28.06 6.93 10.67
CA ASN A 154 -27.86 5.48 10.78
C ASN A 154 -28.64 4.74 9.68
N ASP A 155 -29.83 5.21 9.35
CA ASP A 155 -30.66 4.71 8.26
C ASP A 155 -30.03 5.00 6.89
N ILE A 156 -29.45 6.18 6.67
CA ILE A 156 -28.70 6.48 5.43
C ILE A 156 -27.48 5.56 5.30
N ILE A 157 -26.71 5.36 6.37
CA ILE A 157 -25.57 4.42 6.38
C ILE A 157 -26.05 3.01 6.06
N ARG A 158 -27.11 2.55 6.72
CA ARG A 158 -27.70 1.22 6.52
C ARG A 158 -28.20 1.05 5.08
N ARG A 159 -28.97 1.99 4.55
CA ARG A 159 -29.47 1.98 3.16
C ARG A 159 -28.32 2.00 2.15
N THR A 160 -27.27 2.79 2.40
CA THR A 160 -26.08 2.83 1.54
C THR A 160 -25.32 1.51 1.57
N GLN A 161 -25.19 0.88 2.74
CA GLN A 161 -24.54 -0.42 2.87
C GLN A 161 -25.36 -1.53 2.22
N ASN A 162 -26.68 -1.52 2.40
CA ASN A 162 -27.59 -2.46 1.77
C ASN A 162 -27.54 -2.32 0.25
N GLY A 163 -27.63 -1.09 -0.29
CA GLY A 163 -27.53 -0.87 -1.74
C GLY A 163 -26.17 -1.31 -2.32
N LYS A 164 -25.07 -1.11 -1.59
CA LYS A 164 -23.76 -1.65 -1.98
C LYS A 164 -23.73 -3.18 -1.97
N ARG A 165 -24.44 -3.80 -1.03
CA ARG A 165 -24.49 -5.25 -0.89
C ARG A 165 -25.37 -5.88 -1.97
N GLU A 166 -26.55 -5.33 -2.21
CA GLU A 166 -27.45 -5.71 -3.31
C GLU A 166 -26.75 -5.59 -4.66
N ARG A 167 -26.01 -4.50 -4.91
CA ARG A 167 -25.22 -4.34 -6.12
C ARG A 167 -24.21 -5.48 -6.38
N VAL A 168 -23.68 -6.08 -5.32
CA VAL A 168 -22.71 -7.19 -5.43
C VAL A 168 -23.44 -8.54 -5.51
N GLU A 169 -24.40 -8.76 -4.61
CA GLU A 169 -25.07 -10.05 -4.43
C GLU A 169 -26.15 -10.30 -5.50
N GLN A 170 -26.90 -9.27 -5.89
CA GLN A 170 -27.99 -9.33 -6.88
C GLN A 170 -27.50 -8.91 -8.27
N ASP A 171 -26.89 -7.72 -8.39
CA ASP A 171 -26.49 -7.21 -9.72
C ASP A 171 -25.15 -7.77 -10.22
N HIS A 172 -24.42 -8.50 -9.36
CA HIS A 172 -23.10 -9.07 -9.66
C HIS A 172 -22.07 -8.03 -10.15
N LYS A 173 -22.16 -6.80 -9.63
CA LYS A 173 -21.30 -5.67 -10.02
C LYS A 173 -20.25 -5.36 -8.98
N LEU A 174 -19.13 -4.82 -9.43
CA LEU A 174 -18.13 -4.18 -8.59
C LEU A 174 -18.75 -2.98 -7.84
N LEU A 175 -18.22 -2.72 -6.64
CA LEU A 175 -18.63 -1.58 -5.81
C LEU A 175 -18.34 -0.22 -6.45
N GLY A 176 -17.38 -0.13 -7.38
CA GLY A 176 -17.08 1.09 -8.13
C GLY A 176 -16.56 2.29 -7.32
N THR A 177 -16.28 2.12 -6.02
CA THR A 177 -15.89 3.21 -5.10
C THR A 177 -14.43 3.64 -5.21
N HIS A 178 -13.59 2.87 -5.91
CA HIS A 178 -12.16 3.12 -6.04
C HIS A 178 -11.76 3.25 -7.51
N PRO A 179 -10.63 3.92 -7.83
CA PRO A 179 -10.05 3.87 -9.17
C PRO A 179 -9.83 2.43 -9.64
N ALA A 180 -9.83 2.23 -10.96
CA ALA A 180 -9.61 0.90 -11.53
C ALA A 180 -8.25 0.33 -11.09
N LYS A 181 -8.19 -0.96 -10.76
CA LYS A 181 -6.94 -1.65 -10.43
C LYS A 181 -5.96 -1.60 -11.60
N PHE A 182 -4.66 -1.65 -11.31
CA PHE A 182 -3.63 -1.66 -12.36
C PHE A 182 -3.70 -2.94 -13.19
N GLY A 183 -3.80 -2.79 -14.51
CA GLY A 183 -4.06 -3.85 -15.49
C GLY A 183 -5.48 -3.82 -16.06
N TRP A 184 -6.39 -3.07 -15.43
CA TRP A 184 -7.79 -2.98 -15.82
C TRP A 184 -8.27 -1.53 -15.92
N LYS A 185 -9.33 -1.35 -16.71
CA LYS A 185 -10.18 -0.16 -16.72
C LYS A 185 -11.64 -0.56 -16.54
N PHE A 186 -12.49 0.35 -16.08
CA PHE A 186 -13.92 0.08 -16.00
C PHE A 186 -14.50 -0.06 -17.40
N ALA A 187 -15.43 -1.00 -17.58
CA ALA A 187 -16.11 -1.21 -18.85
C ALA A 187 -17.04 -0.02 -19.20
N ASP A 188 -17.63 0.57 -18.17
CA ASP A 188 -18.69 1.57 -18.25
C ASP A 188 -18.56 2.62 -17.13
N GLU A 189 -19.25 3.76 -17.29
CA GLU A 189 -19.36 4.78 -16.23
C GLU A 189 -20.06 4.26 -14.96
N GLY A 190 -20.90 3.23 -15.14
CA GLY A 190 -21.53 2.50 -14.05
C GLY A 190 -20.54 1.75 -13.18
N LYS A 191 -19.28 1.57 -13.61
CA LYS A 191 -18.20 0.91 -12.86
C LYS A 191 -18.59 -0.49 -12.37
N GLY A 192 -19.38 -1.20 -13.18
CA GLY A 192 -19.95 -2.49 -12.83
C GLY A 192 -18.98 -3.65 -13.04
N SER A 193 -18.15 -3.56 -14.06
CA SER A 193 -17.18 -4.59 -14.44
C SER A 193 -15.87 -3.98 -14.92
N TYR A 194 -14.85 -4.83 -15.06
CA TYR A 194 -13.56 -4.46 -15.63
C TYR A 194 -13.41 -5.00 -17.06
N ILE A 195 -12.62 -4.27 -17.85
CA ILE A 195 -12.01 -4.75 -19.09
C ILE A 195 -10.48 -4.63 -18.97
N ARG A 196 -9.76 -5.45 -19.75
CA ARG A 196 -8.30 -5.44 -19.78
C ARG A 196 -7.80 -4.11 -20.36
N ASN A 197 -6.83 -3.49 -19.71
CA ASN A 197 -6.29 -2.21 -20.14
C ASN A 197 -5.09 -2.41 -21.10
N HIS A 198 -5.38 -2.45 -22.39
CA HIS A 198 -4.39 -2.52 -23.47
C HIS A 198 -3.95 -1.15 -23.99
N ASP A 199 -4.32 -0.06 -23.29
CA ASP A 199 -3.94 1.28 -23.72
C ASP A 199 -2.41 1.46 -23.53
N PRO A 200 -1.68 1.97 -24.55
CA PRO A 200 -0.25 2.23 -24.43
C PRO A 200 0.06 3.22 -23.30
N LEU A 201 1.08 2.89 -22.50
CA LEU A 201 1.61 3.78 -21.48
C LEU A 201 2.39 4.92 -22.16
N LYS A 202 2.12 6.15 -21.72
CA LYS A 202 2.74 7.36 -22.27
C LYS A 202 3.39 8.18 -21.16
N ILE A 203 4.53 8.78 -21.46
CA ILE A 203 5.16 9.83 -20.67
C ILE A 203 5.12 11.10 -21.53
N GLY A 204 4.32 12.09 -21.13
CA GLY A 204 4.03 13.23 -21.99
C GLY A 204 3.37 12.78 -23.30
N GLU A 205 3.97 13.16 -24.42
CA GLU A 205 3.51 12.78 -25.77
C GLU A 205 4.13 11.46 -26.28
N THR A 206 5.19 10.96 -25.61
CA THR A 206 5.94 9.80 -26.05
C THR A 206 5.34 8.50 -25.51
N THR A 207 5.19 7.50 -26.39
CA THR A 207 4.75 6.16 -25.99
C THR A 207 5.95 5.37 -25.47
N LEU A 208 5.82 4.78 -24.28
CA LEU A 208 6.83 3.91 -23.70
C LEU A 208 6.86 2.59 -24.45
N LEU A 209 8.01 2.26 -25.02
CA LEU A 209 8.27 1.00 -25.70
C LEU A 209 9.07 0.07 -24.79
N ASP A 210 8.92 -1.22 -24.98
CA ASP A 210 9.74 -2.23 -24.34
C ASP A 210 11.02 -2.51 -25.15
N GLU A 211 11.79 -3.50 -24.67
CA GLU A 211 13.05 -3.95 -25.27
C GLU A 211 12.89 -4.41 -26.73
N ASN A 212 11.66 -4.77 -27.14
CA ASN A 212 11.32 -5.25 -28.47
C ASN A 212 10.67 -4.16 -29.35
N GLY A 213 10.55 -2.92 -28.85
CA GLY A 213 9.93 -1.82 -29.58
C GLY A 213 8.40 -1.83 -29.57
N GLU A 214 7.77 -2.67 -28.73
CA GLU A 214 6.33 -2.72 -28.55
C GLU A 214 5.88 -1.81 -27.41
N PRO A 215 4.69 -1.20 -27.50
CA PRO A 215 4.19 -0.34 -26.42
C PRO A 215 3.96 -1.12 -25.12
N TRP A 216 4.47 -0.59 -24.02
CA TRP A 216 4.08 -1.04 -22.69
C TRP A 216 2.60 -0.75 -22.46
N THR A 217 1.87 -1.71 -21.89
CA THR A 217 0.48 -1.56 -21.43
C THR A 217 0.37 -2.02 -19.99
N GLU A 218 -0.65 -1.58 -19.23
CA GLU A 218 -0.79 -2.04 -17.84
C GLU A 218 -0.94 -3.57 -17.74
N VAL A 219 -1.60 -4.19 -18.73
CA VAL A 219 -1.73 -5.66 -18.85
C VAL A 219 -0.35 -6.31 -19.04
N LYS A 220 0.45 -5.79 -19.98
CA LYS A 220 1.79 -6.31 -20.30
C LYS A 220 2.72 -6.20 -19.10
N VAL A 221 2.71 -5.06 -18.40
CA VAL A 221 3.47 -4.86 -17.16
C VAL A 221 3.08 -5.91 -16.11
N ARG A 222 1.78 -6.16 -15.91
CA ARG A 222 1.31 -7.17 -14.94
C ARG A 222 1.80 -8.57 -15.30
N ARG A 223 1.65 -9.00 -16.55
CA ARG A 223 2.12 -10.34 -17.00
C ARG A 223 3.64 -10.46 -16.86
N HIS A 224 4.37 -9.42 -17.22
CA HIS A 224 5.82 -9.39 -17.09
C HIS A 224 6.30 -9.47 -15.63
N MET A 225 5.60 -8.84 -14.67
CA MET A 225 5.91 -9.02 -13.24
C MET A 225 5.80 -10.49 -12.80
N PHE A 226 4.77 -11.20 -13.24
CA PHE A 226 4.58 -12.62 -12.92
C PHE A 226 5.67 -13.48 -13.57
N TYR A 227 6.00 -13.20 -14.83
CA TYR A 227 7.11 -13.82 -15.53
C TYR A 227 8.42 -13.67 -14.72
N LEU A 228 8.83 -12.45 -14.38
CA LEU A 228 10.06 -12.20 -13.63
C LEU A 228 10.06 -12.91 -12.26
N ALA A 229 8.93 -12.88 -11.55
CA ALA A 229 8.81 -13.55 -10.26
C ALA A 229 8.91 -15.09 -10.38
N ASP A 230 8.35 -15.67 -11.44
CA ASP A 230 8.46 -17.09 -11.75
C ASP A 230 9.87 -17.47 -12.24
N HIS A 231 10.68 -16.51 -12.68
CA HIS A 231 12.13 -16.68 -12.94
C HIS A 231 12.98 -16.39 -11.69
N GLY A 232 12.35 -16.21 -10.53
CA GLY A 232 13.06 -16.13 -9.25
C GLY A 232 13.59 -14.74 -8.92
N TRP A 233 13.21 -13.73 -9.69
CA TRP A 233 13.53 -12.36 -9.36
C TRP A 233 12.85 -11.96 -8.05
N THR A 234 13.61 -11.27 -7.20
CA THR A 234 13.04 -10.76 -5.95
C THR A 234 12.12 -9.57 -6.23
N ILE A 235 11.13 -9.36 -5.36
CA ILE A 235 10.20 -8.22 -5.47
C ILE A 235 10.95 -6.87 -5.60
N ARG A 236 12.11 -6.71 -4.91
CA ARG A 236 12.94 -5.50 -5.01
C ARG A 236 13.58 -5.34 -6.37
N ARG A 237 14.11 -6.43 -6.93
CA ARG A 237 14.72 -6.42 -8.27
C ARG A 237 13.67 -6.10 -9.33
N ILE A 238 12.47 -6.68 -9.22
CA ILE A 238 11.33 -6.34 -10.09
C ILE A 238 10.95 -4.86 -9.93
N SER A 239 10.90 -4.35 -8.70
CA SER A 239 10.66 -2.93 -8.41
C SER A 239 11.69 -2.01 -9.07
N ALA A 240 12.98 -2.34 -8.93
CA ALA A 240 14.08 -1.58 -9.48
C ALA A 240 14.02 -1.59 -11.01
N TYR A 241 13.88 -2.76 -11.63
CA TYR A 241 13.75 -2.91 -13.07
C TYR A 241 12.60 -2.07 -13.64
N LEU A 242 11.39 -2.17 -13.09
CA LEU A 242 10.26 -1.39 -13.60
C LEU A 242 10.46 0.12 -13.45
N THR A 243 11.19 0.53 -12.41
CA THR A 243 11.54 1.94 -12.22
C THR A 243 12.60 2.38 -13.21
N GLU A 244 13.64 1.57 -13.43
CA GLU A 244 14.71 1.78 -14.43
C GLU A 244 14.18 1.87 -15.86
N GLN A 245 13.15 1.08 -16.19
CA GLN A 245 12.44 1.14 -17.47
C GLN A 245 11.48 2.35 -17.57
N HIS A 246 11.47 3.24 -16.57
CA HIS A 246 10.60 4.41 -16.49
C HIS A 246 9.11 4.09 -16.61
N ILE A 247 8.69 2.87 -16.23
CA ILE A 247 7.29 2.46 -16.31
C ILE A 247 6.53 3.12 -15.15
N PRO A 248 5.52 3.97 -15.41
CA PRO A 248 4.83 4.70 -14.35
C PRO A 248 3.99 3.75 -13.49
N ALA A 249 4.11 3.86 -12.16
CA ALA A 249 3.13 3.25 -11.27
C ALA A 249 1.83 4.09 -11.27
N LYS A 250 0.65 3.47 -11.09
CA LYS A 250 -0.67 4.13 -11.18
C LYS A 250 -0.91 5.35 -10.27
N LEU A 251 0.01 5.65 -9.37
CA LEU A 251 -0.03 6.87 -8.56
C LEU A 251 0.47 8.03 -9.42
N ASN A 252 -0.44 8.63 -10.20
CA ASN A 252 -0.21 9.95 -10.76
C ASN A 252 -0.01 10.91 -9.60
N ALA A 253 1.24 11.27 -9.33
CA ALA A 253 1.59 12.18 -8.26
C ALA A 253 1.16 13.59 -8.68
N ARG A 254 -0.06 13.97 -8.28
CA ARG A 254 -0.63 15.31 -8.53
C ARG A 254 -0.53 16.14 -7.26
N TRP A 255 -0.41 17.45 -7.43
CA TRP A 255 -0.56 18.36 -6.31
C TRP A 255 -2.02 18.44 -5.88
N ASP A 256 -2.28 18.23 -4.60
CA ASP A 256 -3.57 18.44 -3.97
C ASP A 256 -3.44 19.43 -2.80
N ALA A 257 -4.58 19.92 -2.29
CA ALA A 257 -4.58 20.92 -1.21
C ALA A 257 -3.84 20.42 0.05
N HIS A 258 -3.87 19.11 0.32
CA HIS A 258 -3.19 18.53 1.47
C HIS A 258 -1.67 18.56 1.31
N LEU A 259 -1.15 18.26 0.11
CA LEU A 259 0.27 18.36 -0.21
C LEU A 259 0.76 19.80 -0.10
N VAL A 260 0.02 20.76 -0.65
CA VAL A 260 0.35 22.19 -0.54
C VAL A 260 0.39 22.63 0.92
N ARG A 261 -0.63 22.26 1.72
CA ARG A 261 -0.67 22.54 3.16
C ARG A 261 0.50 21.92 3.91
N SER A 262 0.82 20.65 3.62
CA SER A 262 1.96 19.97 4.23
C SER A 262 3.28 20.65 3.87
N PHE A 263 3.39 21.23 2.67
CA PHE A 263 4.56 21.96 2.22
C PHE A 263 4.69 23.30 2.96
N LEU A 264 3.60 24.06 3.05
CA LEU A 264 3.52 25.32 3.80
C LEU A 264 3.79 25.14 5.30
N ALA A 265 3.31 24.04 5.90
CA ALA A 265 3.59 23.68 7.30
C ALA A 265 5.07 23.38 7.57
N LYS A 266 5.84 23.03 6.52
CA LYS A 266 7.28 22.73 6.59
C LYS A 266 8.11 23.71 5.74
N ARG A 267 7.57 24.91 5.47
CA ARG A 267 8.17 25.88 4.53
C ARG A 267 9.62 26.20 4.84
N GLU A 268 9.98 26.34 6.11
CA GLU A 268 11.35 26.65 6.55
C GLU A 268 12.35 25.56 6.15
N HIS A 269 11.95 24.29 6.24
CA HIS A 269 12.78 23.15 5.83
C HIS A 269 13.02 23.14 4.32
N TYR A 270 11.96 23.35 3.53
CA TYR A 270 12.07 23.33 2.07
C TYR A 270 12.75 24.56 1.49
N LEU A 271 12.56 25.74 2.10
CA LEU A 271 13.26 26.97 1.70
C LEU A 271 14.78 26.89 1.96
N ALA A 272 15.22 26.06 2.92
CA ALA A 272 16.62 25.81 3.22
C ALA A 272 17.25 24.69 2.35
N SER A 273 16.44 23.91 1.62
CA SER A 273 16.90 22.76 0.83
C SER A 273 16.95 23.08 -0.66
N ASN A 274 18.15 23.07 -1.27
CA ASN A 274 18.30 23.24 -2.73
C ASN A 274 18.43 21.90 -3.48
N GLN A 275 17.92 20.82 -2.91
CA GLN A 275 17.94 19.52 -3.56
C GLN A 275 17.05 19.53 -4.82
N PRO A 276 17.48 18.92 -5.94
CA PRO A 276 16.64 18.77 -7.11
C PRO A 276 15.45 17.86 -6.79
N ILE A 277 14.28 18.21 -7.33
CA ILE A 277 13.10 17.36 -7.30
C ILE A 277 13.28 16.29 -8.37
N LEU A 278 13.31 15.03 -7.95
CA LEU A 278 13.62 13.89 -8.81
C LEU A 278 12.34 13.15 -9.22
N ALA A 279 12.15 12.98 -10.52
CA ALA A 279 11.30 11.94 -11.10
C ALA A 279 11.92 10.57 -10.81
N TYR A 280 11.09 9.56 -10.48
CA TYR A 280 11.54 8.19 -10.24
C TYR A 280 12.62 8.03 -9.15
N GLY A 281 12.89 9.07 -8.35
CA GLY A 281 13.92 9.10 -7.31
C GLY A 281 15.36 9.33 -7.80
N TYR A 282 15.60 9.51 -9.10
CA TYR A 282 16.95 9.77 -9.65
C TYR A 282 16.98 10.60 -10.93
N LEU A 283 15.84 10.86 -11.58
CA LEU A 283 15.78 11.63 -12.81
C LEU A 283 15.50 13.11 -12.47
N PRO A 284 16.46 14.03 -12.68
CA PRO A 284 16.18 15.46 -12.50
C PRO A 284 15.15 15.94 -13.51
N ILE A 285 14.18 16.73 -13.03
CA ILE A 285 13.14 17.31 -13.89
C ILE A 285 13.49 18.77 -14.15
N LEU A 286 13.46 19.13 -15.43
CA LEU A 286 13.78 20.46 -15.91
C LEU A 286 12.48 21.21 -16.24
N ASP A 287 12.51 22.52 -16.07
CA ASP A 287 11.43 23.42 -16.49
C ASP A 287 11.52 23.76 -17.99
N GLU A 288 10.58 24.58 -18.48
CA GLU A 288 10.52 25.08 -19.86
C GLU A 288 11.79 25.83 -20.31
N LYS A 289 12.64 26.27 -19.37
CA LYS A 289 13.90 27.00 -19.61
C LYS A 289 15.12 26.11 -19.41
N ASN A 290 14.92 24.79 -19.28
CA ASN A 290 15.96 23.80 -19.06
C ASN A 290 16.69 23.92 -17.70
N GLU A 291 16.03 24.52 -16.70
CA GLU A 291 16.53 24.66 -15.34
C GLU A 291 15.90 23.63 -14.39
N LEU A 292 16.67 23.17 -13.41
CA LEU A 292 16.20 22.19 -12.42
C LEU A 292 15.07 22.75 -11.55
N TYR A 293 14.01 21.95 -11.36
CA TYR A 293 13.11 22.14 -10.23
C TYR A 293 13.84 21.71 -8.95
N THR A 294 14.04 22.64 -8.00
CA THR A 294 14.58 22.34 -6.67
C THR A 294 13.51 22.50 -5.59
N GLU A 295 13.69 21.82 -4.46
CA GLU A 295 12.78 21.93 -3.31
C GLU A 295 12.57 23.39 -2.90
N GLN A 296 13.65 24.18 -2.82
CA GLN A 296 13.62 25.62 -2.52
C GLN A 296 12.85 26.42 -3.57
N ARG A 297 13.04 26.14 -4.86
CA ARG A 297 12.39 26.90 -5.94
C ARG A 297 10.88 26.67 -5.96
N VAL A 298 10.45 25.44 -5.75
CA VAL A 298 9.03 25.10 -5.61
C VAL A 298 8.46 25.65 -4.30
N ALA A 299 9.23 25.64 -3.20
CA ALA A 299 8.83 26.25 -1.93
C ALA A 299 8.53 27.74 -2.08
N ARG A 300 9.45 28.49 -2.73
CA ARG A 300 9.27 29.93 -2.97
C ARG A 300 8.02 30.21 -3.79
N LEU A 301 7.82 29.47 -4.87
CA LEU A 301 6.63 29.61 -5.71
C LEU A 301 5.34 29.38 -4.90
N ILE A 302 5.29 28.32 -4.08
CA ILE A 302 4.12 28.02 -3.24
C ILE A 302 3.88 29.13 -2.21
N CYS A 303 4.92 29.57 -1.50
CA CYS A 303 4.81 30.65 -0.51
C CYS A 303 4.34 31.97 -1.16
N GLU A 304 4.90 32.34 -2.31
CA GLU A 304 4.50 33.56 -3.04
C GLU A 304 3.02 33.51 -3.48
N MET A 305 2.52 32.34 -3.88
CA MET A 305 1.12 32.16 -4.25
C MET A 305 0.18 32.20 -3.03
N ASP A 306 0.62 31.63 -1.91
CA ASP A 306 -0.11 31.64 -0.63
C ASP A 306 -0.20 33.06 -0.04
N GLU A 307 0.90 33.82 -0.06
CA GLU A 307 0.96 35.24 0.35
C GLU A 307 0.03 36.13 -0.48
N LYS A 308 -0.18 35.80 -1.76
CA LYS A 308 -1.15 36.47 -2.65
C LYS A 308 -2.60 36.05 -2.37
N GLY A 309 -2.85 35.20 -1.37
CA GLY A 309 -4.19 34.73 -0.98
C GLY A 309 -4.80 33.70 -1.92
N ILE A 310 -3.99 33.04 -2.75
CA ILE A 310 -4.48 31.95 -3.61
C ILE A 310 -4.72 30.72 -2.73
N SER A 311 -5.91 30.12 -2.82
CA SER A 311 -6.22 28.96 -1.98
C SER A 311 -5.35 27.74 -2.33
N GLU A 312 -5.00 26.93 -1.32
CA GLU A 312 -4.19 25.70 -1.45
C GLU A 312 -4.66 24.79 -2.61
N ARG A 313 -5.98 24.69 -2.81
CA ARG A 313 -6.58 23.91 -3.89
C ARG A 313 -6.28 24.47 -5.28
N LYS A 314 -6.29 25.81 -5.43
CA LYS A 314 -5.93 26.49 -6.68
C LYS A 314 -4.43 26.44 -6.93
N ILE A 315 -3.61 26.56 -5.88
CA ILE A 315 -2.16 26.36 -5.96
C ILE A 315 -1.88 24.95 -6.47
N GLY A 316 -2.48 23.92 -5.89
CA GLY A 316 -2.29 22.54 -6.33
C GLY A 316 -2.75 22.27 -7.77
N ALA A 317 -3.87 22.88 -8.19
CA ALA A 317 -4.32 22.80 -9.58
C ALA A 317 -3.30 23.45 -10.55
N TYR A 318 -2.82 24.65 -10.22
CA TYR A 318 -1.83 25.38 -11.01
C TYR A 318 -0.51 24.61 -11.14
N LEU A 319 0.03 24.08 -10.03
CA LEU A 319 1.26 23.29 -10.05
C LEU A 319 1.10 22.01 -10.89
N THR A 320 -0.07 21.37 -10.82
CA THR A 320 -0.38 20.18 -11.64
C THR A 320 -0.50 20.53 -13.12
N GLU A 321 -1.13 21.65 -13.46
CA GLU A 321 -1.28 22.15 -14.84
C GLU A 321 0.07 22.55 -15.45
N LYS A 322 0.95 23.16 -14.65
CA LYS A 322 2.32 23.51 -15.04
C LYS A 322 3.29 22.32 -15.02
N HIS A 323 2.78 21.10 -14.84
CA HIS A 323 3.58 19.88 -14.76
C HIS A 323 4.74 19.96 -13.75
N ILE A 324 4.55 20.74 -12.67
CA ILE A 324 5.57 20.90 -11.64
C ILE A 324 5.60 19.62 -10.81
N PRO A 325 6.76 18.96 -10.71
CA PRO A 325 6.86 17.67 -10.07
C PRO A 325 6.62 17.75 -8.56
N THR A 326 5.93 16.73 -8.04
CA THR A 326 5.65 16.62 -6.60
C THR A 326 6.81 15.99 -5.81
N GLY A 327 7.86 15.53 -6.51
CA GLY A 327 8.94 14.70 -5.92
C GLY A 327 8.49 13.31 -5.48
N ARG A 328 7.23 12.95 -5.76
CA ARG A 328 6.65 11.63 -5.50
C ARG A 328 6.30 10.91 -6.80
N GLU A 329 6.90 11.34 -7.91
CA GLU A 329 6.68 10.72 -9.20
C GLU A 329 7.09 9.25 -9.13
N SER A 330 6.21 8.44 -9.69
CA SER A 330 5.92 7.09 -9.24
C SER A 330 7.04 6.09 -9.52
N PHE A 331 7.98 5.94 -8.57
CA PHE A 331 8.81 4.76 -8.50
C PHE A 331 7.99 3.54 -8.05
N TRP A 332 8.33 2.36 -8.54
CA TRP A 332 7.69 1.14 -8.08
C TRP A 332 8.16 0.84 -6.67
N HIS A 333 7.24 0.85 -5.70
CA HIS A 333 7.55 0.43 -4.34
C HIS A 333 7.41 -1.10 -4.21
N PRO A 334 8.34 -1.80 -3.52
CA PRO A 334 8.27 -3.26 -3.37
C PRO A 334 6.95 -3.75 -2.75
N SER A 335 6.36 -2.97 -1.84
CA SER A 335 5.04 -3.32 -1.25
C SER A 335 3.91 -3.29 -2.28
N THR A 336 4.00 -2.41 -3.29
CA THR A 336 3.02 -2.31 -4.37
C THR A 336 3.13 -3.54 -5.26
N VAL A 337 4.33 -3.88 -5.72
CA VAL A 337 4.59 -5.10 -6.51
C VAL A 337 4.13 -6.35 -5.74
N MET A 338 4.42 -6.45 -4.45
CA MET A 338 3.96 -7.57 -3.60
C MET A 338 2.43 -7.68 -3.55
N LYS A 339 1.71 -6.55 -3.37
CA LYS A 339 0.24 -6.54 -3.41
C LYS A 339 -0.30 -6.93 -4.78
N MET A 340 0.38 -6.52 -5.86
CA MET A 340 0.00 -6.85 -7.23
C MET A 340 0.16 -8.34 -7.54
N LEU A 341 1.30 -8.93 -7.16
CA LEU A 341 1.56 -10.36 -7.33
C LEU A 341 0.64 -11.24 -6.47
N ALA A 342 0.16 -10.73 -5.33
CA ALA A 342 -0.77 -11.46 -4.45
C ALA A 342 -2.26 -11.28 -4.84
N ASP A 343 -2.57 -10.51 -5.89
CA ASP A 343 -3.95 -10.18 -6.23
C ASP A 343 -4.64 -11.29 -7.03
N GLU A 344 -5.55 -12.02 -6.39
CA GLU A 344 -6.34 -13.11 -7.00
C GLU A 344 -7.20 -12.65 -8.21
N TYR A 345 -7.39 -11.34 -8.41
CA TYR A 345 -8.08 -10.80 -9.59
C TYR A 345 -7.38 -11.18 -10.91
N VAL A 346 -6.06 -11.40 -10.91
CA VAL A 346 -5.30 -11.72 -12.13
C VAL A 346 -5.70 -13.04 -12.78
N ILE A 347 -6.23 -13.97 -11.99
CA ILE A 347 -6.76 -15.26 -12.43
C ILE A 347 -8.30 -15.26 -12.51
N GLY A 348 -8.93 -14.08 -12.50
CA GLY A 348 -10.39 -13.93 -12.55
C GLY A 348 -11.12 -14.12 -11.22
N LYS A 349 -10.43 -14.54 -10.14
CA LYS A 349 -11.02 -14.76 -8.82
C LYS A 349 -11.20 -13.45 -8.04
N ALA A 350 -12.16 -12.65 -8.47
CA ALA A 350 -12.50 -11.38 -7.84
C ALA A 350 -13.41 -11.57 -6.62
N ALA A 351 -13.11 -10.86 -5.53
CA ALA A 351 -13.94 -10.89 -4.33
C ALA A 351 -13.97 -9.53 -3.63
N VAL A 352 -15.12 -9.17 -3.09
CA VAL A 352 -15.36 -7.92 -2.37
C VAL A 352 -15.65 -8.19 -0.88
N TYR A 353 -15.71 -7.13 -0.08
CA TYR A 353 -15.85 -7.21 1.39
C TYR A 353 -14.75 -8.01 2.11
N ARG A 354 -13.52 -7.99 1.58
CA ARG A 354 -12.35 -8.69 2.17
C ARG A 354 -11.93 -8.17 3.55
N THR A 355 -12.38 -6.97 3.92
CA THR A 355 -12.03 -6.30 5.17
C THR A 355 -13.28 -5.77 5.88
N ARG A 356 -13.15 -5.50 7.18
CA ARG A 356 -14.14 -4.80 8.00
C ARG A 356 -13.43 -3.81 8.90
N ILE A 357 -14.11 -2.71 9.21
CA ILE A 357 -13.62 -1.76 10.20
C ILE A 357 -14.09 -2.23 11.56
N VAL A 358 -13.16 -2.38 12.51
CA VAL A 358 -13.41 -2.74 13.90
C VAL A 358 -12.81 -1.63 14.77
N ARG A 359 -13.42 -1.30 15.91
CA ARG A 359 -12.82 -0.34 16.85
C ARG A 359 -11.78 -1.05 17.72
N ASP A 360 -10.60 -0.44 17.86
CA ASP A 360 -9.58 -0.89 18.81
C ASP A 360 -9.99 -0.59 20.26
N GLU A 361 -9.18 -1.04 21.23
CA GLU A 361 -9.39 -0.79 22.67
C GLU A 361 -9.45 0.71 23.02
N ARG A 362 -8.94 1.59 22.14
CA ARG A 362 -8.93 3.04 22.28
C ARG A 362 -10.03 3.72 21.45
N GLY A 363 -10.97 2.94 20.91
CA GLY A 363 -12.10 3.43 20.11
C GLY A 363 -11.76 3.84 18.67
N ARG A 364 -10.51 3.69 18.22
CA ARG A 364 -10.08 4.08 16.87
C ARG A 364 -10.49 3.03 15.84
N PRO A 365 -10.97 3.43 14.65
CA PRO A 365 -11.30 2.49 13.59
C PRO A 365 -10.03 1.84 13.02
N VAL A 366 -9.96 0.52 13.07
CA VAL A 366 -8.88 -0.29 12.50
C VAL A 366 -9.47 -1.24 11.47
N GLU A 367 -8.86 -1.29 10.30
CA GLU A 367 -9.24 -2.23 9.26
C GLU A 367 -8.70 -3.64 9.58
N LYS A 368 -9.60 -4.61 9.71
CA LYS A 368 -9.28 -6.02 9.94
C LYS A 368 -9.74 -6.86 8.75
N LYS A 369 -8.87 -7.77 8.30
CA LYS A 369 -9.19 -8.73 7.24
C LYS A 369 -10.26 -9.72 7.71
N ARG A 370 -11.24 -10.01 6.85
CA ARG A 370 -12.27 -11.04 7.09
C ARG A 370 -11.74 -12.44 6.73
N GLU A 371 -12.36 -13.45 7.30
CA GLU A 371 -12.10 -14.85 6.93
C GLU A 371 -12.56 -15.10 5.48
N LYS A 372 -11.90 -16.03 4.78
CA LYS A 372 -12.16 -16.25 3.35
C LYS A 372 -13.61 -16.69 3.05
N GLY A 373 -14.28 -17.37 3.98
CA GLY A 373 -15.68 -17.78 3.83
C GLY A 373 -16.67 -16.61 3.84
N ASP A 374 -16.31 -15.49 4.45
CA ASP A 374 -17.14 -14.27 4.51
C ASP A 374 -16.93 -13.37 3.29
N TRP A 375 -16.07 -13.76 2.34
CA TRP A 375 -15.82 -12.99 1.14
C TRP A 375 -16.92 -13.26 0.13
N ILE A 376 -17.39 -12.19 -0.52
CA ILE A 376 -18.37 -12.32 -1.60
C ILE A 376 -17.60 -12.35 -2.90
N TYR A 377 -17.57 -13.53 -3.53
CA TYR A 377 -16.93 -13.74 -4.84
C TYR A 377 -17.86 -13.26 -5.94
N LEU A 378 -17.28 -12.56 -6.92
CA LEU A 378 -18.00 -12.12 -8.10
C LEU A 378 -18.02 -13.22 -9.17
N PRO A 379 -19.07 -13.33 -9.99
CA PRO A 379 -19.11 -14.26 -11.11
C PRO A 379 -18.00 -14.03 -12.14
N ASP A 380 -17.71 -15.07 -12.91
CA ASP A 380 -16.75 -15.03 -14.02
C ASP A 380 -17.16 -13.97 -15.05
N GLY A 381 -16.17 -13.26 -15.61
CA GLY A 381 -16.38 -12.21 -16.62
C GLY A 381 -16.55 -10.80 -16.05
N VAL A 382 -16.97 -10.63 -14.79
CA VAL A 382 -17.02 -9.31 -14.13
C VAL A 382 -15.62 -8.69 -14.02
N VAL A 383 -14.62 -9.55 -13.78
CA VAL A 383 -13.20 -9.19 -13.83
C VAL A 383 -12.49 -10.18 -14.73
N PRO A 384 -12.11 -9.78 -15.97
CA PRO A 384 -11.40 -10.66 -16.87
C PRO A 384 -9.97 -10.94 -16.35
N PRO A 385 -9.48 -12.18 -16.47
CA PRO A 385 -8.13 -12.54 -16.04
C PRO A 385 -7.07 -11.80 -16.87
N LEU A 386 -5.95 -11.45 -16.23
CA LEU A 386 -4.76 -10.91 -16.89
C LEU A 386 -3.72 -11.98 -17.17
N LEU A 387 -3.63 -12.96 -16.27
CA LEU A 387 -2.75 -14.11 -16.41
C LEU A 387 -3.54 -15.19 -17.15
N VAL A 388 -3.23 -15.37 -18.43
CA VAL A 388 -3.89 -16.34 -19.30
C VAL A 388 -2.86 -17.20 -20.02
N THR A 389 -3.17 -18.48 -20.22
CA THR A 389 -2.42 -19.43 -21.05
C THR A 389 -2.62 -19.13 -22.54
N GLU A 390 -1.90 -19.83 -23.43
CA GLU A 390 -2.06 -19.71 -24.88
C GLU A 390 -3.51 -19.97 -25.33
N ASP A 391 -4.20 -20.89 -24.66
CA ASP A 391 -5.62 -21.22 -24.89
C ASP A 391 -6.61 -20.16 -24.36
N GLY A 392 -6.12 -19.04 -23.81
CA GLY A 392 -6.94 -17.95 -23.29
C GLY A 392 -7.60 -18.21 -21.93
N LYS A 393 -7.31 -19.35 -21.28
CA LYS A 393 -7.80 -19.70 -19.94
C LYS A 393 -6.94 -19.07 -18.85
N PRO A 394 -7.47 -18.82 -17.62
CA PRO A 394 -6.67 -18.31 -16.52
C PRO A 394 -5.50 -19.24 -16.17
N ASP A 395 -4.28 -18.70 -16.12
CA ASP A 395 -3.08 -19.45 -15.74
C ASP A 395 -2.94 -19.51 -14.20
N ILE A 396 -3.64 -20.48 -13.61
CA ILE A 396 -3.64 -20.70 -12.16
C ILE A 396 -2.29 -21.27 -11.70
N GLU A 397 -1.65 -22.10 -12.53
CA GLU A 397 -0.40 -22.77 -12.18
C GLU A 397 0.75 -21.77 -12.01
N GLN A 398 0.93 -20.83 -12.95
CA GLN A 398 1.93 -19.78 -12.82
C GLN A 398 1.68 -18.92 -11.58
N PHE A 399 0.41 -18.58 -11.29
CA PHE A 399 0.07 -17.83 -10.08
C PHE A 399 0.51 -18.58 -8.81
N GLU A 400 0.22 -19.88 -8.71
CA GLU A 400 0.58 -20.71 -7.56
C GLU A 400 2.09 -20.88 -7.38
N ARG A 401 2.84 -21.08 -8.48
CA ARG A 401 4.32 -21.12 -8.45
C ARG A 401 4.89 -19.82 -7.89
N VAL A 402 4.38 -18.67 -8.36
CA VAL A 402 4.79 -17.35 -7.86
C VAL A 402 4.46 -17.20 -6.37
N GLN A 403 3.26 -17.58 -5.91
CA GLN A 403 2.91 -17.52 -4.49
C GLN A 403 3.86 -18.37 -3.62
N LYS A 404 4.21 -19.57 -4.08
CA LYS A 404 5.15 -20.47 -3.38
C LYS A 404 6.54 -19.82 -3.27
N ARG A 405 7.06 -19.22 -4.36
CA ARG A 405 8.33 -18.49 -4.35
C ARG A 405 8.31 -17.30 -3.41
N LEU A 406 7.26 -16.47 -3.43
CA LEU A 406 7.12 -15.32 -2.54
C LEU A 406 7.11 -15.73 -1.07
N LYS A 407 6.47 -16.86 -0.73
CA LYS A 407 6.48 -17.43 0.62
C LYS A 407 7.89 -17.85 1.03
N THR A 408 8.60 -18.61 0.19
CA THR A 408 10.00 -19.03 0.44
C THR A 408 10.93 -17.83 0.64
N ASN A 409 10.83 -16.81 -0.23
CA ASN A 409 11.64 -15.60 -0.15
C ASN A 409 11.38 -14.80 1.15
N LYS A 410 10.12 -14.79 1.61
CA LYS A 410 9.75 -14.18 2.89
C LYS A 410 10.35 -14.95 4.06
N GLU A 411 10.25 -16.27 4.05
CA GLU A 411 10.80 -17.16 5.09
C GLU A 411 12.33 -17.03 5.20
N ARG A 412 13.01 -16.85 4.06
CA ARG A 412 14.48 -16.72 3.98
C ARG A 412 15.01 -15.29 4.17
N SER A 413 14.13 -14.29 4.37
CA SER A 413 14.55 -12.89 4.36
C SER A 413 15.43 -12.51 5.56
N SER A 414 16.64 -12.01 5.29
CA SER A 414 17.57 -11.49 6.32
C SER A 414 17.21 -10.10 6.86
N ARG A 415 16.25 -9.41 6.24
CA ARG A 415 16.06 -7.96 6.38
C ARG A 415 15.67 -7.47 7.77
N ASN A 416 14.93 -8.28 8.52
CA ASN A 416 14.52 -7.94 9.88
C ASN A 416 15.48 -8.50 10.94
N HIS A 417 16.61 -9.08 10.53
CA HIS A 417 17.66 -9.53 11.44
C HIS A 417 18.70 -8.41 11.61
N LYS A 418 18.87 -7.94 12.85
CA LYS A 418 19.83 -6.88 13.19
C LYS A 418 21.27 -7.26 12.80
N ASN A 419 21.63 -8.54 12.95
CA ASN A 419 22.95 -9.08 12.59
C ASN A 419 22.76 -10.35 11.74
N PRO A 420 22.63 -10.23 10.41
CA PRO A 420 22.30 -11.38 9.56
C PRO A 420 23.45 -12.38 9.46
N THR A 421 24.70 -11.94 9.35
CA THR A 421 25.90 -12.81 9.31
C THR A 421 26.19 -13.53 10.62
N GLU A 422 25.48 -13.16 11.68
CA GLU A 422 25.73 -13.70 13.01
C GLU A 422 25.07 -15.07 13.24
N TYR A 423 24.06 -15.44 12.46
CA TYR A 423 23.30 -16.69 12.63
C TYR A 423 23.33 -17.51 11.35
N LEU A 424 24.06 -18.63 11.39
CA LEU A 424 24.28 -19.49 10.23
C LEU A 424 23.02 -20.26 9.80
N LEU A 425 22.07 -20.48 10.71
CA LEU A 425 20.91 -21.37 10.51
C LEU A 425 19.56 -20.62 10.52
N ARG A 426 19.59 -19.30 10.27
CA ARG A 426 18.39 -18.48 10.09
C ARG A 426 17.59 -18.87 8.83
N GLY A 427 16.37 -18.37 8.72
CA GLY A 427 15.57 -18.47 7.49
C GLY A 427 14.96 -19.85 7.22
N GLY A 428 14.69 -20.62 8.29
CA GLY A 428 14.01 -21.92 8.20
C GLY A 428 14.92 -23.15 8.15
N ILE A 429 16.24 -22.96 8.30
CA ILE A 429 17.22 -24.05 8.38
C ILE A 429 17.15 -24.76 9.74
N ALA A 430 17.07 -24.00 10.83
CA ALA A 430 16.75 -24.54 12.15
C ALA A 430 15.23 -24.66 12.34
N LYS A 431 14.75 -25.85 12.72
CA LYS A 431 13.34 -26.18 12.98
C LYS A 431 13.18 -26.81 14.35
N CYS A 432 12.01 -26.61 14.95
CA CYS A 432 11.66 -27.24 16.22
C CYS A 432 11.12 -28.67 15.98
N GLY A 433 11.69 -29.68 16.63
CA GLY A 433 11.26 -31.07 16.51
C GLY A 433 9.82 -31.33 17.00
N HIS A 434 9.34 -30.58 17.99
CA HIS A 434 8.00 -30.81 18.55
C HIS A 434 6.84 -30.25 17.71
N CYS A 435 7.04 -29.12 17.01
CA CYS A 435 5.95 -28.43 16.31
C CYS A 435 6.25 -28.15 14.84
N GLY A 436 7.41 -28.56 14.34
CA GLY A 436 7.88 -28.33 12.96
C GLY A 436 8.11 -26.86 12.58
N SER A 437 7.88 -25.92 13.49
CA SER A 437 8.00 -24.49 13.20
C SER A 437 9.46 -24.06 13.09
N SER A 438 9.76 -23.17 12.14
CA SER A 438 11.08 -22.55 12.00
C SER A 438 11.49 -21.81 13.28
N MET A 439 12.75 -21.92 13.66
CA MET A 439 13.31 -21.24 14.82
C MET A 439 13.67 -19.79 14.49
N SER A 440 13.36 -18.87 15.41
CA SER A 440 13.73 -17.47 15.36
C SER A 440 15.06 -17.24 16.09
N THR A 441 15.79 -16.21 15.67
CA THR A 441 17.03 -15.79 16.31
C THR A 441 16.73 -14.83 17.45
N THR A 442 17.23 -15.10 18.65
CA THR A 442 17.03 -14.26 19.84
C THR A 442 18.33 -14.04 20.59
N VAL A 443 18.52 -12.83 21.11
CA VAL A 443 19.59 -12.52 22.06
C VAL A 443 18.97 -12.45 23.45
N SER A 444 19.51 -13.22 24.39
CA SER A 444 19.12 -13.16 25.81
C SER A 444 20.15 -12.33 26.57
N GLY A 445 19.71 -11.37 27.40
CA GLY A 445 20.57 -10.52 28.23
C GLY A 445 20.90 -9.17 27.58
N GLY A 446 20.57 -8.07 28.27
CA GLY A 446 20.85 -6.71 27.79
C GLY A 446 20.11 -5.60 28.53
N SER A 447 20.29 -5.49 29.84
CA SER A 447 20.22 -4.18 30.48
C SER A 447 21.26 -3.27 29.79
N LYS A 448 20.90 -2.03 29.45
CA LYS A 448 21.83 -1.08 28.80
C LYS A 448 23.16 -1.02 29.58
N GLY A 449 24.27 -1.44 28.96
CA GLY A 449 25.63 -1.18 29.46
C GLY A 449 26.55 -2.38 29.72
N CYS A 450 26.06 -3.63 29.71
CA CYS A 450 26.91 -4.80 30.01
C CYS A 450 27.08 -5.73 28.79
N LYS A 451 28.26 -5.68 28.14
CA LYS A 451 28.63 -6.54 27.00
C LYS A 451 28.70 -8.04 27.37
N ASP A 452 28.95 -8.36 28.64
CA ASP A 452 29.11 -9.74 29.13
C ASP A 452 27.81 -10.55 29.19
N SER A 453 26.67 -9.92 28.94
CA SER A 453 25.35 -10.56 28.93
C SER A 453 24.87 -11.02 27.54
N TYR A 454 25.66 -10.82 26.49
CA TYR A 454 25.25 -11.09 25.10
C TYR A 454 25.24 -12.60 24.77
N LYS A 455 24.06 -13.23 24.80
CA LYS A 455 23.90 -14.67 24.49
C LYS A 455 22.99 -14.91 23.27
N PRO A 456 23.56 -15.07 22.06
CA PRO A 456 22.80 -15.37 20.84
C PRO A 456 22.31 -16.83 20.84
N SER A 457 21.04 -17.02 20.50
CA SER A 457 20.35 -18.31 20.58
C SER A 457 19.28 -18.45 19.48
N TYR A 458 18.95 -19.69 19.15
CA TYR A 458 17.78 -20.06 18.35
C TYR A 458 16.65 -20.47 19.29
N ARG A 459 15.46 -19.91 19.09
CA ARG A 459 14.25 -20.21 19.86
C ARG A 459 13.12 -20.60 18.93
N CYS A 460 12.32 -21.58 19.30
CA CYS A 460 11.12 -21.92 18.55
C CYS A 460 10.16 -20.72 18.44
N SER A 461 9.79 -20.34 17.21
CA SER A 461 8.91 -19.20 16.96
C SER A 461 7.48 -19.39 17.48
N ALA A 462 7.00 -20.63 17.55
CA ALA A 462 5.64 -20.94 18.01
C ALA A 462 5.45 -20.75 19.52
N GLY A 463 6.51 -20.93 20.32
CA GLY A 463 6.47 -20.79 21.77
C GLY A 463 6.07 -19.38 22.25
N ASN A 464 6.39 -18.34 21.49
CA ASN A 464 6.03 -16.95 21.83
C ASN A 464 4.65 -16.51 21.32
N LEU A 465 4.10 -17.17 20.30
CA LEU A 465 2.93 -16.68 19.55
C LEU A 465 1.66 -17.51 19.81
N LYS A 466 1.79 -18.82 20.10
CA LYS A 466 0.67 -19.74 20.38
C LYS A 466 1.09 -20.88 21.32
N PRO A 467 0.93 -20.72 22.65
CA PRO A 467 1.40 -21.70 23.64
C PRO A 467 0.85 -23.12 23.46
N SER A 468 -0.36 -23.23 22.88
CA SER A 468 -1.04 -24.51 22.64
C SER A 468 -0.46 -25.36 21.51
N ARG A 469 0.45 -24.81 20.67
CA ARG A 469 0.99 -25.50 19.48
C ARG A 469 2.35 -26.16 19.69
N CYS A 470 3.03 -25.87 20.79
CA CYS A 470 4.35 -26.39 21.09
C CYS A 470 4.44 -26.65 22.59
N SER A 471 4.70 -27.92 22.96
CA SER A 471 4.64 -28.52 24.30
C SER A 471 4.67 -27.51 25.46
N SER A 472 3.49 -27.27 26.04
CA SER A 472 3.27 -26.48 27.27
C SER A 472 3.82 -25.04 27.24
N GLY A 473 3.80 -24.38 26.08
CA GLY A 473 4.23 -22.98 25.95
C GLY A 473 5.74 -22.73 26.05
N GLN A 474 6.54 -23.78 26.24
CA GLN A 474 8.00 -23.70 26.27
C GLN A 474 8.53 -24.34 24.99
N GLY A 475 8.82 -23.54 23.96
CA GLY A 475 9.42 -24.04 22.74
C GLY A 475 10.91 -24.39 22.90
N ALA A 476 11.43 -25.29 22.05
CA ALA A 476 12.86 -25.65 22.06
C ALA A 476 13.75 -24.40 21.90
N THR A 477 14.82 -24.32 22.69
CA THR A 477 15.81 -23.24 22.64
C THR A 477 17.22 -23.83 22.69
N ILE A 478 18.11 -23.32 21.85
CA ILE A 478 19.50 -23.74 21.79
C ILE A 478 20.43 -22.56 21.52
N MET A 479 21.62 -22.58 22.11
CA MET A 479 22.60 -21.52 21.94
C MET A 479 23.26 -21.59 20.56
N ARG A 480 23.56 -20.43 19.97
CA ARG A 480 24.19 -20.36 18.63
C ARG A 480 25.53 -21.09 18.60
N HIS A 481 26.39 -20.85 19.59
CA HIS A 481 27.73 -21.45 19.69
C HIS A 481 27.71 -22.98 19.82
N ILE A 482 26.54 -23.57 20.05
CA ILE A 482 26.34 -25.02 20.09
C ILE A 482 25.84 -25.50 18.73
N LEU A 483 24.76 -24.89 18.23
CA LEU A 483 24.10 -25.38 17.01
C LEU A 483 24.87 -25.06 15.73
N ASP A 484 25.40 -23.83 15.58
CA ASP A 484 26.08 -23.43 14.33
C ASP A 484 27.34 -24.27 14.07
N PRO A 485 28.25 -24.50 15.04
CA PRO A 485 29.42 -25.35 14.83
C PRO A 485 29.07 -26.81 14.53
N MET A 486 28.04 -27.38 15.17
CA MET A 486 27.63 -28.77 14.90
C MET A 486 27.05 -28.94 13.49
N VAL A 487 26.24 -28.00 13.01
CA VAL A 487 25.74 -28.08 11.63
C VAL A 487 26.87 -27.83 10.64
N TRP A 488 27.80 -26.94 10.99
CA TRP A 488 28.97 -26.69 10.16
C TRP A 488 29.90 -27.90 10.10
N SER A 489 30.10 -28.66 11.18
CA SER A 489 30.94 -29.86 11.15
C SER A 489 30.40 -30.91 10.20
N VAL A 490 29.07 -31.12 10.17
CA VAL A 490 28.43 -32.01 9.18
C VAL A 490 28.66 -31.51 7.75
N ALA A 491 28.57 -30.20 7.52
CA ALA A 491 28.89 -29.64 6.21
C ALA A 491 30.37 -29.88 5.83
N VAL A 492 31.29 -29.75 6.78
CA VAL A 492 32.73 -30.02 6.60
C VAL A 492 32.96 -31.49 6.28
N GLU A 493 32.32 -32.43 6.99
CA GLU A 493 32.40 -33.87 6.71
C GLU A 493 31.97 -34.19 5.28
N ILE A 494 30.84 -33.62 4.83
CA ILE A 494 30.37 -33.77 3.45
C ILE A 494 31.36 -33.15 2.47
N ILE A 495 31.88 -31.95 2.76
CA ILE A 495 32.86 -31.30 1.88
C ILE A 495 34.14 -32.13 1.78
N LEU A 496 34.61 -32.72 2.88
CA LEU A 496 35.83 -33.54 2.91
C LEU A 496 35.70 -34.81 2.08
N ASP A 497 34.50 -35.40 1.96
CA ASP A 497 34.26 -36.57 1.11
C ASP A 497 34.03 -36.17 -0.36
N PRO A 498 34.96 -36.47 -1.29
CA PRO A 498 34.77 -36.20 -2.72
C PRO A 498 33.55 -36.89 -3.31
N SER A 499 33.26 -38.13 -2.87
CA SER A 499 32.18 -38.94 -3.43
C SER A 499 30.81 -38.35 -3.07
N ALA A 500 30.65 -37.89 -1.83
CA ALA A 500 29.44 -37.22 -1.36
C ALA A 500 29.18 -35.90 -2.09
N VAL A 501 30.21 -35.06 -2.29
CA VAL A 501 30.09 -33.81 -3.05
C VAL A 501 29.78 -34.09 -4.52
N ASP A 502 30.47 -35.03 -5.15
CA ASP A 502 30.27 -35.37 -6.56
C ASP A 502 28.85 -35.92 -6.78
N CYS A 503 28.37 -36.79 -5.89
CA CYS A 503 26.98 -37.27 -5.90
C CYS A 503 25.97 -36.10 -5.76
N ALA A 504 26.23 -35.16 -4.85
CA ALA A 504 25.39 -33.98 -4.65
C ALA A 504 25.38 -33.00 -5.84
N VAL A 505 26.51 -32.89 -6.54
CA VAL A 505 26.68 -32.09 -7.76
C VAL A 505 25.96 -32.76 -8.93
N GLU A 506 26.17 -34.06 -9.15
CA GLU A 506 25.52 -34.81 -10.22
C GLU A 506 24.00 -34.87 -10.03
N ALA A 507 23.50 -35.06 -8.80
CA ALA A 507 22.06 -35.02 -8.52
C ALA A 507 21.39 -33.66 -8.86
N ARG A 508 22.17 -32.58 -8.93
CA ARG A 508 21.72 -31.23 -9.30
C ARG A 508 22.11 -30.83 -10.72
N ARG A 509 22.88 -31.67 -11.40
CA ARG A 509 23.33 -31.42 -12.77
C ARG A 509 22.19 -31.76 -13.72
N THR A 510 21.55 -30.72 -14.25
CA THR A 510 20.54 -30.88 -15.29
C THR A 510 21.18 -30.71 -16.67
N ALA A 511 20.82 -31.59 -17.61
CA ALA A 511 21.09 -31.36 -19.02
C ALA A 511 20.44 -30.04 -19.46
N ASP A 512 21.03 -29.37 -20.45
CA ASP A 512 20.49 -28.14 -20.99
C ASP A 512 19.08 -28.41 -21.57
N PRO A 513 18.00 -27.90 -20.94
CA PRO A 513 16.65 -28.36 -21.22
C PRO A 513 16.16 -27.94 -22.62
N ASN A 514 16.70 -26.85 -23.18
CA ASN A 514 16.19 -26.24 -24.42
C ASN A 514 17.26 -26.12 -25.50
N ALA A 515 18.29 -26.97 -25.48
CA ALA A 515 19.33 -26.99 -26.52
C ALA A 515 18.74 -27.28 -27.91
N GLU A 516 17.91 -28.31 -28.03
CA GLU A 516 17.27 -28.70 -29.30
C GLU A 516 16.28 -27.63 -29.80
N ARG A 517 15.52 -27.03 -28.87
CA ARG A 517 14.57 -25.95 -29.21
C ARG A 517 15.26 -24.72 -29.77
N ARG A 518 16.40 -24.31 -29.19
CA ARG A 518 17.21 -23.19 -29.71
C ARG A 518 17.80 -23.48 -31.07
N GLN A 519 18.28 -24.71 -31.29
CA GLN A 519 18.75 -25.15 -32.60
C GLN A 519 17.62 -25.14 -33.64
N TYR A 520 16.42 -25.56 -33.26
CA TYR A 520 15.23 -25.50 -34.12
C TYR A 520 14.90 -24.05 -34.50
N ILE A 521 14.74 -23.15 -33.51
CA ILE A 521 14.40 -21.73 -33.74
C ILE A 521 15.45 -21.05 -34.63
N THR A 522 16.74 -21.26 -34.36
CA THR A 522 17.82 -20.69 -35.18
C THR A 522 17.79 -21.21 -36.63
N SER A 523 17.46 -22.50 -36.83
CA SER A 523 17.30 -23.07 -38.17
C SER A 523 16.09 -22.48 -38.91
N GLU A 524 14.96 -22.24 -38.23
CA GLU A 524 13.77 -21.63 -38.81
C GLU A 524 13.99 -20.15 -39.17
N LEU A 525 14.67 -19.40 -38.30
CA LEU A 525 15.08 -18.03 -38.59
C LEU A 525 15.97 -17.95 -39.83
N ALA A 526 16.89 -18.91 -40.02
CA ALA A 526 17.72 -18.98 -41.22
C ALA A 526 16.87 -19.23 -42.49
N LYS A 527 15.90 -20.14 -42.44
CA LYS A 527 14.97 -20.41 -43.55
C LYS A 527 14.14 -19.17 -43.91
N ILE A 528 13.61 -18.47 -42.91
CA ILE A 528 12.83 -17.24 -43.11
C ILE A 528 13.69 -16.13 -43.71
N LYS A 529 14.89 -15.89 -43.17
CA LYS A 529 15.85 -14.90 -43.71
C LYS A 529 16.20 -15.20 -45.17
N ALA A 530 16.45 -16.45 -45.51
CA ALA A 530 16.72 -16.87 -46.89
C ALA A 530 15.51 -16.69 -47.83
N ARG A 531 14.28 -16.87 -47.33
CA ARG A 531 13.06 -16.64 -48.10
C ARG A 531 12.77 -15.15 -48.30
N GLN A 532 12.98 -14.32 -47.27
CA GLN A 532 12.90 -12.86 -47.37
C GLN A 532 13.92 -12.30 -48.37
N LYS A 533 15.16 -12.81 -48.36
CA LYS A 533 16.20 -12.41 -49.31
C LYS A 533 15.76 -12.69 -50.75
N ARG A 534 15.35 -13.94 -51.05
CA ARG A 534 14.86 -14.32 -52.39
C ARG A 534 13.68 -13.47 -52.88
N LEU A 535 12.76 -13.10 -52.00
CA LEU A 535 11.62 -12.24 -52.36
C LEU A 535 12.03 -10.78 -52.57
N ARG A 536 13.04 -10.30 -51.85
CA ARG A 536 13.61 -8.95 -52.04
C ARG A 536 14.41 -8.86 -53.33
N ASP A 537 15.24 -9.86 -53.63
CA ASP A 537 16.01 -9.92 -54.88
C ASP A 537 15.07 -9.91 -56.10
N ARG A 538 13.88 -10.52 -55.99
CA ARG A 538 12.85 -10.49 -57.05
C ARG A 538 12.17 -9.12 -57.21
N LEU A 539 12.12 -8.31 -56.15
CA LEU A 539 11.56 -6.95 -56.20
C LEU A 539 12.49 -5.94 -56.89
N GLU A 540 13.74 -6.31 -57.15
CA GLU A 540 14.71 -5.50 -57.89
C GLU A 540 14.56 -5.64 -59.42
N ASP A 541 13.69 -6.55 -59.90
CA ASP A 541 13.35 -6.67 -61.33
C ASP A 541 12.37 -5.55 -61.75
N GLU A 542 12.71 -4.81 -62.81
CA GLU A 542 11.95 -3.63 -63.29
C GLU A 542 10.60 -3.97 -63.96
N ASP A 543 10.37 -5.22 -64.34
CA ASP A 543 9.22 -5.67 -65.15
C ASP A 543 8.06 -6.29 -64.32
N LEU A 544 7.90 -5.92 -63.05
CA LEU A 544 6.83 -6.44 -62.18
C LEU A 544 5.51 -5.68 -62.35
N ASP A 545 4.40 -6.41 -62.50
CA ASP A 545 3.06 -5.83 -62.46
C ASP A 545 2.64 -5.45 -61.03
N ASP A 546 1.71 -4.49 -60.92
CA ASP A 546 1.30 -3.85 -59.66
C ASP A 546 0.62 -4.86 -58.69
N ASP A 547 -0.07 -5.87 -59.23
CA ASP A 547 -0.69 -6.95 -58.46
C ASP A 547 0.37 -7.91 -57.87
N THR A 548 1.41 -8.24 -58.65
CA THR A 548 2.55 -9.04 -58.16
C THR A 548 3.38 -8.27 -57.13
N TYR A 549 3.55 -6.96 -57.29
CA TYR A 549 4.23 -6.10 -56.32
C TYR A 549 3.49 -6.08 -54.97
N THR A 550 2.16 -5.96 -54.99
CA THR A 550 1.34 -5.97 -53.77
C THR A 550 1.33 -7.34 -53.07
N ASP A 551 1.28 -8.46 -53.80
CA ASP A 551 1.39 -9.83 -53.22
C ASP A 551 2.77 -10.09 -52.58
N ILE A 552 3.86 -9.71 -53.25
CA ILE A 552 5.22 -9.89 -52.68
C ILE A 552 5.37 -9.04 -51.41
N LYS A 553 4.85 -7.80 -51.40
CA LYS A 553 4.87 -6.93 -50.21
C LYS A 553 4.08 -7.54 -49.04
N ALA A 554 2.92 -8.15 -49.31
CA ALA A 554 2.13 -8.86 -48.31
C ALA A 554 2.88 -10.09 -47.75
N ARG A 555 3.51 -10.89 -48.60
CA ARG A 555 4.32 -12.06 -48.19
C ARG A 555 5.58 -11.68 -47.41
N LEU A 556 6.23 -10.57 -47.77
CA LEU A 556 7.36 -10.03 -47.02
C LEU A 556 6.95 -9.57 -45.63
N LYS A 557 5.76 -8.96 -45.50
CA LYS A 557 5.19 -8.57 -44.22
C LYS A 557 4.91 -9.80 -43.34
N GLU A 558 4.26 -10.83 -43.87
CA GLU A 558 3.99 -12.08 -43.15
C GLU A 558 5.30 -12.75 -42.66
N LEU A 559 6.32 -12.82 -43.52
CA LEU A 559 7.62 -13.37 -43.14
C LEU A 559 8.34 -12.50 -42.10
N ALA A 560 8.15 -11.17 -42.13
CA ALA A 560 8.73 -10.26 -41.13
C ALA A 560 8.07 -10.45 -39.76
N ASP A 561 6.76 -10.67 -39.73
CA ASP A 561 6.02 -10.94 -38.48
C ASP A 561 6.43 -12.30 -37.89
N ARG A 562 6.53 -13.35 -38.74
CA ARG A 562 7.04 -14.66 -38.31
C ARG A 562 8.49 -14.63 -37.84
N LYS A 563 9.35 -13.86 -38.51
CA LYS A 563 10.74 -13.65 -38.09
C LYS A 563 10.79 -13.02 -36.70
N ARG A 564 9.97 -11.99 -36.45
CA ARG A 564 9.91 -11.32 -35.15
C ARG A 564 9.49 -12.29 -34.04
N GLY A 565 8.45 -13.10 -34.28
CA GLY A 565 8.02 -14.11 -33.31
C GLY A 565 9.14 -15.11 -32.93
N TYR A 566 9.87 -15.62 -33.93
CA TYR A 566 11.01 -16.50 -33.64
C TYR A 566 12.22 -15.78 -33.03
N GLU A 567 12.46 -14.50 -33.31
CA GLU A 567 13.51 -13.71 -32.65
C GLU A 567 13.19 -13.48 -31.17
N ASP A 568 11.93 -13.23 -30.84
CA ASP A 568 11.46 -13.12 -29.46
C ASP A 568 11.56 -14.45 -28.70
N GLU A 569 11.13 -15.56 -29.32
CA GLU A 569 11.34 -16.90 -28.77
C GLU A 569 12.82 -17.20 -28.54
N LEU A 570 13.69 -16.87 -29.51
CA LEU A 570 15.13 -17.08 -29.38
C LEU A 570 15.72 -16.26 -28.22
N ASN A 571 15.30 -15.01 -28.03
CA ASN A 571 15.76 -14.17 -26.94
C ASN A 571 15.34 -14.74 -25.57
N ALA A 572 14.08 -15.19 -25.45
CA ALA A 572 13.61 -15.86 -24.23
C ALA A 572 14.44 -17.12 -23.92
N GLU A 573 14.65 -17.97 -24.92
CA GLU A 573 15.44 -19.19 -24.80
C GLU A 573 16.93 -18.92 -24.51
N THR A 574 17.49 -17.86 -25.08
CA THR A 574 18.88 -17.44 -24.82
C THR A 574 19.05 -16.97 -23.39
N ASN A 575 18.09 -16.19 -22.87
CA ASN A 575 18.08 -15.78 -21.46
C ASN A 575 18.00 -16.99 -20.52
N ILE A 576 17.14 -17.97 -20.82
CA ILE A 576 17.05 -19.23 -20.07
C ILE A 576 18.40 -19.96 -20.08
N HIS A 577 19.06 -20.02 -21.24
CA HIS A 577 20.37 -20.63 -21.35
C HIS A 577 21.46 -19.86 -20.58
N GLU A 578 21.44 -18.53 -20.59
CA GLU A 578 22.36 -17.73 -19.79
C GLU A 578 22.16 -17.97 -18.29
N GLU A 579 20.91 -18.06 -17.82
CA GLU A 579 20.59 -18.41 -16.44
C GLU A 579 21.10 -19.82 -16.10
N TRP A 580 20.81 -20.82 -16.94
CA TRP A 580 21.35 -22.17 -16.79
C TRP A 580 22.89 -22.16 -16.77
N LYS A 581 23.53 -21.41 -17.66
CA LYS A 581 25.00 -21.29 -17.71
C LYS A 581 25.55 -20.69 -16.42
N ARG A 582 24.92 -19.64 -15.90
CA ARG A 582 25.25 -19.03 -14.59
C ARG A 582 25.07 -20.03 -13.45
N GLU A 583 24.02 -20.84 -13.46
CA GLU A 583 23.81 -21.91 -12.47
C GLU A 583 24.88 -23.00 -12.56
N GLN A 584 25.22 -23.45 -13.78
CA GLN A 584 26.31 -24.39 -14.01
C GLN A 584 27.68 -23.83 -13.63
N GLU A 585 27.91 -22.54 -13.83
CA GLU A 585 29.13 -21.85 -13.40
C GLU A 585 29.20 -21.76 -11.87
N LYS A 586 28.08 -21.47 -11.19
CA LYS A 586 27.99 -21.53 -9.72
C LYS A 586 28.27 -22.92 -9.19
N LEU A 587 27.67 -23.96 -9.80
CA LEU A 587 27.93 -25.36 -9.46
C LEU A 587 29.42 -25.69 -9.60
N ARG A 588 30.04 -25.32 -10.71
CA ARG A 588 31.48 -25.50 -10.95
C ARG A 588 32.34 -24.73 -9.96
N ASN A 589 31.98 -23.48 -9.66
CA ASN A 589 32.70 -22.66 -8.70
C ASN A 589 32.58 -23.26 -7.29
N PHE A 590 31.39 -23.69 -6.88
CA PHE A 590 31.17 -24.37 -5.60
C PHE A 590 31.99 -25.65 -5.49
N HIS A 591 32.01 -26.49 -6.55
CA HIS A 591 32.83 -27.70 -6.60
C HIS A 591 34.33 -27.39 -6.48
N ARG A 592 34.80 -26.35 -7.19
CA ARG A 592 36.17 -25.85 -7.06
C ARG A 592 36.47 -25.38 -5.63
N ARG A 593 35.60 -24.58 -5.03
CA ARG A 593 35.76 -24.09 -3.65
C ARG A 593 35.78 -25.23 -2.63
N CYS A 594 35.00 -26.29 -2.84
CA CYS A 594 35.07 -27.49 -2.00
C CYS A 594 36.44 -28.16 -2.12
N ARG A 595 37.02 -28.22 -3.32
CA ARG A 595 38.39 -28.75 -3.53
C ARG A 595 39.45 -27.89 -2.85
N GLU A 596 39.41 -26.58 -3.06
CA GLU A 596 40.32 -25.62 -2.41
C GLU A 596 40.21 -25.73 -0.88
N MET A 597 38.98 -25.84 -0.35
CA MET A 597 38.75 -26.03 1.08
C MET A 597 39.35 -27.35 1.59
N ARG A 598 39.26 -28.46 0.84
CA ARG A 598 39.91 -29.73 1.22
C ARG A 598 41.43 -29.57 1.35
N GLU A 599 42.04 -28.77 0.48
CA GLU A 599 43.47 -28.49 0.53
C GLU A 599 43.83 -27.59 1.73
N GLN A 600 42.96 -26.62 2.03
CA GLN A 600 43.17 -25.60 3.08
C GLN A 600 42.76 -26.05 4.49
N LEU A 601 41.89 -27.06 4.64
CA LEU A 601 41.46 -27.59 5.95
C LEU A 601 42.59 -28.21 6.79
N ASN A 602 43.75 -28.47 6.18
CA ASN A 602 44.96 -28.89 6.88
C ASN A 602 45.73 -27.72 7.52
N ASP A 603 45.36 -26.47 7.20
CA ASP A 603 45.95 -25.25 7.76
C ASP A 603 45.18 -24.79 9.00
N PRO A 604 45.80 -24.78 10.20
CA PRO A 604 45.19 -24.31 11.44
C PRO A 604 44.76 -22.83 11.43
N GLU A 605 45.32 -22.00 10.53
CA GLU A 605 44.98 -20.58 10.43
C GLU A 605 43.82 -20.28 9.46
N TYR A 606 43.31 -21.30 8.76
CA TYR A 606 42.26 -21.10 7.76
C TYR A 606 40.88 -20.87 8.39
N GLU A 607 40.41 -19.62 8.36
CA GLU A 607 39.04 -19.27 8.73
C GLU A 607 38.12 -19.20 7.52
N THR A 608 37.04 -19.96 7.55
CA THR A 608 36.04 -19.99 6.47
C THR A 608 35.06 -18.83 6.55
N ASP A 609 34.87 -18.15 5.41
CA ASP A 609 33.97 -17.01 5.30
C ASP A 609 32.49 -17.41 5.56
N TYR A 610 31.71 -16.48 6.09
CA TYR A 610 30.30 -16.70 6.42
C TYR A 610 29.45 -17.05 5.17
N ALA A 611 29.73 -16.43 4.03
CA ALA A 611 28.93 -16.60 2.81
C ALA A 611 29.04 -18.02 2.27
N PHE A 612 30.23 -18.60 2.32
CA PHE A 612 30.54 -19.96 1.94
C PHE A 612 29.93 -20.98 2.89
N LYS A 613 30.05 -20.76 4.21
CA LYS A 613 29.38 -21.61 5.20
C LYS A 613 27.90 -21.73 4.91
N ARG A 614 27.29 -20.59 4.56
CA ARG A 614 25.86 -20.52 4.24
C ARG A 614 25.53 -21.16 2.89
N GLU A 615 26.33 -20.89 1.87
CA GLU A 615 26.21 -21.51 0.55
C GLU A 615 26.28 -23.03 0.64
N ALA A 616 27.23 -23.58 1.38
CA ALA A 616 27.39 -25.03 1.57
C ALA A 616 26.18 -25.66 2.28
N ILE A 617 25.71 -25.07 3.38
CA ILE A 617 24.53 -25.57 4.12
C ILE A 617 23.29 -25.56 3.22
N GLU A 618 23.10 -24.49 2.44
CA GLU A 618 21.98 -24.39 1.50
C GLU A 618 22.15 -25.37 0.32
N PHE A 619 23.37 -25.54 -0.18
CA PHE A 619 23.70 -26.46 -1.26
C PHE A 619 23.39 -27.90 -0.86
N PHE A 620 23.89 -28.39 0.27
CA PHE A 620 23.62 -29.74 0.77
C PHE A 620 22.22 -29.90 1.38
N GLY A 621 21.42 -28.82 1.41
CA GLY A 621 20.07 -28.83 1.95
C GLY A 621 20.01 -29.21 3.43
N ILE A 622 21.06 -28.85 4.20
CA ILE A 622 21.18 -29.24 5.59
C ILE A 622 20.09 -28.54 6.40
N THR A 623 19.34 -29.31 7.18
CA THR A 623 18.29 -28.82 8.08
C THR A 623 18.56 -29.36 9.48
N ALA A 624 18.50 -28.50 10.49
CA ALA A 624 18.69 -28.89 11.87
C ALA A 624 17.35 -28.94 12.61
N ILE A 625 16.99 -30.10 13.13
CA ILE A 625 15.84 -30.32 13.99
C ILE A 625 16.30 -30.25 15.44
N VAL A 626 15.77 -29.30 16.18
CA VAL A 626 16.14 -29.06 17.58
C VAL A 626 14.99 -29.46 18.48
N TRP A 627 15.27 -30.40 19.38
CA TRP A 627 14.38 -30.87 20.43
C TRP A 627 14.68 -30.14 21.76
N LYS A 628 13.82 -30.37 22.76
CA LYS A 628 14.03 -29.87 24.11
C LYS A 628 15.20 -30.61 24.81
N THR A 629 15.62 -30.07 25.96
CA THR A 629 16.74 -30.60 26.77
C THR A 629 16.50 -32.00 27.31
N ASP A 630 15.25 -32.43 27.44
CA ASP A 630 14.80 -33.73 27.92
C ASP A 630 14.69 -34.79 26.82
N HIS A 631 14.87 -34.43 25.55
CA HIS A 631 14.81 -35.35 24.41
C HIS A 631 16.20 -35.84 24.00
N ASN A 632 16.31 -37.12 23.66
CA ASN A 632 17.54 -37.73 23.13
C ASN A 632 17.24 -38.42 21.79
N PRO A 633 17.89 -38.04 20.68
CA PRO A 633 18.90 -36.98 20.56
C PRO A 633 18.31 -35.57 20.69
N ARG A 634 19.07 -34.64 21.24
CA ARG A 634 18.63 -33.23 21.37
C ARG A 634 18.61 -32.48 20.03
N ILE A 635 19.45 -32.89 19.10
CA ILE A 635 19.62 -32.27 17.78
C ILE A 635 19.71 -33.40 16.76
N GLU A 636 18.92 -33.30 15.71
CA GLU A 636 19.03 -34.16 14.53
C GLU A 636 19.35 -33.28 13.32
N ILE A 637 20.32 -33.69 12.52
CA ILE A 637 20.75 -32.95 11.33
C ILE A 637 20.41 -33.82 10.11
N MET A 638 19.66 -33.26 9.17
CA MET A 638 19.24 -33.92 7.95
C MET A 638 19.86 -33.23 6.74
N CYS A 639 20.19 -33.99 5.69
CA CYS A 639 20.72 -33.46 4.42
C CYS A 639 19.85 -33.88 3.23
N ASN A 640 19.95 -33.16 2.11
CA ASN A 640 19.20 -33.43 0.89
C ASN A 640 20.14 -33.38 -0.34
N PRO A 641 20.24 -34.45 -1.17
CA PRO A 641 19.54 -35.74 -1.06
C PRO A 641 19.88 -36.56 0.20
N PRO A 642 18.94 -37.35 0.74
CA PRO A 642 19.16 -38.18 1.94
C PRO A 642 20.32 -39.18 1.81
N SER A 643 20.68 -39.54 0.57
CA SER A 643 21.80 -40.43 0.24
C SER A 643 23.16 -39.90 0.64
N ILE A 644 23.31 -38.59 0.88
CA ILE A 644 24.58 -37.96 1.27
C ILE A 644 25.02 -38.37 2.69
N VAL A 645 24.07 -38.71 3.57
CA VAL A 645 24.34 -39.06 4.99
C VAL A 645 23.59 -40.33 5.40
N SER A 646 23.20 -41.18 4.44
CA SER A 646 22.66 -42.49 4.78
C SER A 646 23.81 -43.33 5.34
N ASN A 647 24.02 -43.27 6.66
CA ASN A 647 24.87 -44.24 7.34
C ASN A 647 24.31 -45.64 7.02
N PRO A 648 25.10 -46.59 6.47
CA PRO A 648 24.72 -47.98 6.53
C PRO A 648 24.58 -48.35 8.02
N THR A 649 23.40 -48.86 8.37
CA THR A 649 23.05 -49.41 9.69
C THR A 649 24.09 -50.36 10.24
#